data_AF-A0AAD8X9S7-F1
#
_entry.id   AF-A0AAD8X9S7-F1
#
_cell.length_a   1.000
_cell.length_b   1.000
_cell.length_c   1.000
_cell.angle_alpha   90.00
_cell.angle_beta   90.00
_cell.angle_gamma   90.00
#
_symmetry.space_group_name_H-M   'P 1'
#
loop_
_entity.id
_entity.type
_entity.pdbx_description
1 polymer ?
#
loop_
_entity_poly.entity_id
_entity_poly.type
_entity_poly.pdbx_seq_one_letter_code
_entity_poly.pdbx_strand_id
1 'polypeptide(L)'
;MTPHTSAIIISICSALKPSKNLTIALNEVPRLSVEVKPTEGDFTLPEVRRILNFLWFASPRLNELHAPYCGPGSLVAPGLEFARMFSTDIHAFLSDAEWRGEPTEAFFTRGLPTANKVKMLEPPSIRGLDIENEAIIRVNTTESFNDIMNGTEIHVRDWEGRPGIFPGAYDFSRLLDRDPTKRTIGFSQHAGTLDSAAIENWIKVCHGIVNICLNETEDRVEGVLGKLKLPRSAVGFSGSYTATQFLEDINLHEQAAYYEPLGRTPFVPELDTHRLRRPAINFEEEEDLSPYTFGIELEFLVPFTNTKYTGKGIKDQRWVYDHFTPYVIPNERGQAHDESAKHLETILCDAGHFSATFDTIFDLQDKFEGKVCIDGIQSVADAMGCHLHFFEDILAEFQCWYIERDPSLSDWASGEKGYAGHIGIEMSSPILRDSPKDFGKIVDVLRILRGGLRPMLDISCGLHVHVGSVRGFSLHSLKRIATLIMIVDPILYTLVHPSRQWSPMTEPLHLEATVAKAEDLPDYTAAFEFEDAYDKSESNPLQVVMSKVLLDLEANVPMNDLPRKLRGQLAKLWATDSLASFLGQLAPFRGCKGGTAFGALKWDFTKPSNGPRVKGTIEFRMLEGTLDPVLITHWTKLLLRIVEKGDAATTKEYFAMLSTLAEERENADEKLAALLGALGLERHLSFWSKVMQKNQAMDVDLEENDYGRKIMPEDWELPIYREAEGNRQEFERGWYERNVVRLPELDEDIWDRIIGIL
;
A
#
# COMPACT_ATOMS: atom_id res chain seq x y z
N MET A 1 -30.41 5.88 29.84
CA MET A 1 -30.22 4.46 30.24
C MET A 1 -29.84 4.40 31.71
N THR A 2 -30.37 3.46 32.50
CA THR A 2 -30.06 3.37 33.94
C THR A 2 -28.90 2.40 34.19
N PRO A 3 -28.12 2.54 35.29
CA PRO A 3 -27.08 1.58 35.67
C PRO A 3 -27.61 0.14 35.79
N HIS A 4 -28.89 -0.01 36.18
CA HIS A 4 -29.56 -1.30 36.26
C HIS A 4 -29.74 -1.96 34.88
N THR A 5 -30.13 -1.18 33.87
CA THR A 5 -30.27 -1.66 32.48
C THR A 5 -28.92 -2.09 31.91
N SER A 6 -27.85 -1.32 32.12
CA SER A 6 -26.49 -1.71 31.72
C SER A 6 -26.06 -3.02 32.39
N ALA A 7 -26.32 -3.18 33.70
CA ALA A 7 -25.98 -4.40 34.43
C ALA A 7 -26.71 -5.65 33.88
N ILE A 8 -27.97 -5.50 33.46
CA ILE A 8 -28.73 -6.60 32.83
C ILE A 8 -28.11 -6.98 31.48
N ILE A 9 -27.81 -6.00 30.62
CA ILE A 9 -27.19 -6.25 29.30
C ILE A 9 -25.85 -6.97 29.48
N ILE A 10 -24.99 -6.46 30.36
CA ILE A 10 -23.72 -7.10 30.70
C ILE A 10 -23.95 -8.53 31.19
N SER A 11 -24.89 -8.74 32.11
CA SER A 11 -25.18 -10.07 32.65
C SER A 11 -25.66 -11.06 31.59
N ILE A 12 -26.52 -10.65 30.66
CA ILE A 12 -27.01 -11.49 29.56
C ILE A 12 -25.86 -11.82 28.60
N CYS A 13 -25.10 -10.81 28.17
CA CYS A 13 -23.96 -10.99 27.28
C CYS A 13 -22.90 -11.91 27.90
N SER A 14 -22.56 -11.72 29.17
CA SER A 14 -21.61 -12.56 29.91
C SER A 14 -22.11 -13.99 30.14
N ALA A 15 -23.42 -14.22 30.16
CA ALA A 15 -23.98 -15.58 30.23
C ALA A 15 -23.95 -16.30 28.87
N LEU A 16 -24.19 -15.56 27.78
CA LEU A 16 -24.24 -16.13 26.42
C LEU A 16 -22.83 -16.40 25.85
N LYS A 17 -21.88 -15.47 26.03
CA LYS A 17 -20.52 -15.55 25.45
C LYS A 17 -19.76 -16.86 25.76
N PRO A 18 -19.66 -17.34 27.01
CA PRO A 18 -18.90 -18.54 27.34
C PRO A 18 -19.71 -19.84 27.23
N SER A 19 -21.00 -19.79 26.91
CA SER A 19 -21.91 -20.95 26.99
C SER A 19 -21.46 -22.11 26.10
N LYS A 20 -21.15 -23.26 26.71
CA LYS A 20 -20.62 -24.43 25.98
C LYS A 20 -21.58 -25.08 24.99
N ASN A 21 -22.87 -24.80 25.13
CA ASN A 21 -23.94 -25.47 24.37
C ASN A 21 -24.57 -24.56 23.30
N LEU A 22 -24.01 -23.36 23.10
CA LEU A 22 -24.54 -22.36 22.18
C LEU A 22 -23.44 -21.92 21.21
N THR A 23 -23.72 -22.02 19.92
CA THR A 23 -22.90 -21.42 18.86
C THR A 23 -23.74 -20.33 18.22
N ILE A 24 -23.26 -19.09 18.28
CA ILE A 24 -23.96 -17.93 17.70
C ILE A 24 -23.27 -17.58 16.39
N ALA A 25 -24.04 -17.50 15.32
CA ALA A 25 -23.59 -17.02 14.03
C ALA A 25 -23.70 -15.48 14.00
N LEU A 26 -22.59 -14.79 13.79
CA LEU A 26 -22.49 -13.36 13.56
C LEU A 26 -22.04 -13.16 12.11
N ASN A 27 -22.83 -12.46 11.31
CA ASN A 27 -22.48 -12.05 9.96
C ASN A 27 -23.14 -10.70 9.66
N GLU A 28 -23.16 -10.29 8.40
CA GLU A 28 -23.82 -9.06 7.96
C GLU A 28 -25.35 -9.13 7.97
N VAL A 29 -25.98 -10.22 8.45
CA VAL A 29 -27.44 -10.34 8.56
C VAL A 29 -27.97 -9.89 9.93
N PRO A 30 -27.52 -10.40 11.09
CA PRO A 30 -27.97 -9.92 12.38
C PRO A 30 -27.76 -8.41 12.54
N ARG A 31 -28.80 -7.74 13.09
CA ARG A 31 -28.76 -6.32 13.44
C ARG A 31 -29.07 -6.13 14.91
N LEU A 32 -28.37 -5.19 15.53
CA LEU A 32 -28.76 -4.64 16.81
C LEU A 32 -29.81 -3.58 16.56
N SER A 33 -31.07 -3.91 16.83
CA SER A 33 -32.18 -2.97 16.75
C SER A 33 -32.39 -2.30 18.10
N VAL A 34 -32.40 -0.96 18.12
CA VAL A 34 -32.66 -0.13 19.30
C VAL A 34 -33.96 0.62 19.09
N GLU A 35 -34.92 0.42 19.99
CA GLU A 35 -36.21 1.11 19.94
C GLU A 35 -36.27 2.20 21.03
N VAL A 36 -36.63 3.41 20.62
CA VAL A 36 -36.65 4.59 21.49
C VAL A 36 -38.06 5.16 21.60
N LYS A 37 -38.45 5.57 22.80
CA LYS A 37 -39.72 6.24 23.13
C LYS A 37 -39.49 7.34 24.18
N PRO A 38 -40.27 8.45 24.19
CA PRO A 38 -40.24 9.43 25.27
C PRO A 38 -40.62 8.82 26.63
N THR A 39 -40.06 9.38 27.71
CA THR A 39 -40.35 8.91 29.08
C THR A 39 -41.78 9.22 29.51
N GLU A 40 -42.34 10.33 29.04
CA GLU A 40 -43.72 10.75 29.30
C GLU A 40 -44.45 10.97 27.96
N GLY A 41 -45.64 10.42 27.81
CA GLY A 41 -46.46 10.57 26.61
C GLY A 41 -46.04 9.71 25.41
N ASP A 42 -46.53 10.09 24.23
CA ASP A 42 -46.18 9.53 22.93
C ASP A 42 -45.54 10.63 22.07
N PHE A 43 -44.79 10.25 21.04
CA PHE A 43 -44.30 11.22 20.06
C PHE A 43 -45.45 12.01 19.42
N THR A 44 -45.23 13.31 19.22
CA THR A 44 -46.09 14.17 18.41
C THR A 44 -45.60 14.21 16.96
N LEU A 45 -46.50 14.56 16.03
CA LEU A 45 -46.13 14.63 14.61
C LEU A 45 -44.99 15.63 14.32
N PRO A 46 -44.96 16.86 14.89
CA PRO A 46 -43.84 17.78 14.71
C PRO A 46 -42.50 17.22 15.20
N GLU A 47 -42.50 16.50 16.32
CA GLU A 47 -41.30 15.86 16.87
C GLU A 47 -40.75 14.79 15.92
N VAL A 48 -41.61 13.94 15.35
CA VAL A 48 -41.18 12.91 14.40
C VAL A 48 -40.65 13.52 13.10
N ARG A 49 -41.26 14.60 12.59
CA ARG A 49 -40.72 15.34 11.43
C ARG A 49 -39.32 15.90 11.72
N ARG A 50 -39.12 16.48 12.90
CA ARG A 50 -37.82 17.00 13.35
C ARG A 50 -36.77 15.88 13.44
N ILE A 51 -37.12 14.73 14.03
CA ILE A 51 -36.25 13.55 14.11
C ILE A 51 -35.87 13.06 12.71
N LEU A 52 -36.84 12.92 11.81
CA LEU A 52 -36.58 12.40 10.46
C LEU A 52 -35.66 13.31 9.65
N ASN A 53 -35.88 14.63 9.70
CA ASN A 53 -34.97 15.60 9.08
C ASN A 53 -33.56 15.51 9.68
N PHE A 54 -33.47 15.42 11.01
CA PHE A 54 -32.18 15.31 11.69
C PHE A 54 -31.43 14.04 11.28
N LEU A 55 -32.12 12.89 11.23
CA LEU A 55 -31.57 11.62 10.78
C LEU A 55 -31.11 11.66 9.34
N TRP A 56 -31.83 12.33 8.44
CA TRP A 56 -31.38 12.51 7.07
C TRP A 56 -29.98 13.13 7.01
N PHE A 57 -29.74 14.23 7.72
CA PHE A 57 -28.44 14.91 7.72
C PHE A 57 -27.37 14.22 8.58
N ALA A 58 -27.77 13.55 9.67
CA ALA A 58 -26.83 12.85 10.56
C ALA A 58 -26.38 11.49 10.01
N SER A 59 -27.19 10.81 9.19
CA SER A 59 -26.94 9.45 8.69
C SER A 59 -25.53 9.25 8.11
N PRO A 60 -24.98 10.14 7.27
CA PRO A 60 -23.63 9.98 6.75
C PRO A 60 -22.54 9.90 7.83
N ARG A 61 -22.73 10.57 8.97
CA ARG A 61 -21.82 10.50 10.13
C ARG A 61 -22.08 9.29 11.00
N LEU A 62 -23.33 8.90 11.17
CA LEU A 62 -23.69 7.68 11.88
C LEU A 62 -23.15 6.43 11.17
N ASN A 63 -23.15 6.42 9.83
CA ASN A 63 -22.57 5.33 9.05
C ASN A 63 -21.07 5.12 9.35
N GLU A 64 -20.34 6.16 9.76
CA GLU A 64 -18.92 6.05 10.13
C GLU A 64 -18.71 5.31 11.47
N LEU A 65 -19.77 5.10 12.26
CA LEU A 65 -19.74 4.40 13.56
C LEU A 65 -19.99 2.89 13.43
N HIS A 66 -20.22 2.37 12.22
CA HIS A 66 -20.63 0.98 12.00
C HIS A 66 -19.86 0.32 10.85
N ALA A 67 -19.82 -1.01 10.85
CA ALA A 67 -19.19 -1.78 9.78
C ALA A 67 -19.76 -1.38 8.39
N PRO A 68 -18.98 -1.42 7.31
CA PRO A 68 -19.42 -0.97 5.99
C PRO A 68 -20.74 -1.62 5.52
N TYR A 69 -20.98 -2.88 5.89
CA TYR A 69 -22.20 -3.62 5.55
C TYR A 69 -23.46 -3.14 6.30
N CYS A 70 -23.31 -2.29 7.32
CA CYS A 70 -24.40 -1.61 8.02
C CYS A 70 -24.66 -0.19 7.48
N GLY A 71 -23.88 0.26 6.49
CA GLY A 71 -24.01 1.58 5.87
C GLY A 71 -25.28 1.74 5.01
N PRO A 72 -25.42 2.83 4.25
CA PRO A 72 -26.65 3.17 3.56
C PRO A 72 -27.01 2.15 2.48
N GLY A 73 -26.01 1.53 1.85
CA GLY A 73 -26.17 0.43 0.90
C GLY A 73 -26.41 -0.94 1.53
N SER A 74 -26.64 -1.04 2.84
CA SER A 74 -26.87 -2.32 3.51
C SER A 74 -28.07 -3.02 2.88
N LEU A 75 -27.88 -4.28 2.49
CA LEU A 75 -28.99 -5.10 2.01
C LEU A 75 -30.06 -5.26 3.08
N VAL A 76 -29.66 -5.47 4.35
CA VAL A 76 -30.57 -5.88 5.42
C VAL A 76 -31.24 -4.71 6.13
N ALA A 77 -30.59 -3.55 6.17
CA ALA A 77 -31.14 -2.33 6.77
C ALA A 77 -30.74 -1.12 5.92
N PRO A 78 -31.30 -0.96 4.70
CA PRO A 78 -30.89 0.11 3.80
C PRO A 78 -31.16 1.49 4.39
N GLY A 79 -30.34 2.46 4.02
CA GLY A 79 -30.42 3.84 4.48
C GLY A 79 -31.66 4.58 3.96
N LEU A 80 -31.87 5.80 4.47
CA LEU A 80 -32.97 6.67 4.04
C LEU A 80 -32.89 7.02 2.55
N GLU A 81 -31.73 6.87 1.91
CA GLU A 81 -31.54 7.05 0.47
C GLU A 81 -32.46 6.14 -0.36
N PHE A 82 -32.91 5.01 0.21
CA PHE A 82 -33.83 4.07 -0.42
C PHE A 82 -35.29 4.29 -0.03
N ALA A 83 -35.57 5.22 0.89
CA ALA A 83 -36.93 5.55 1.29
C ALA A 83 -37.65 6.40 0.23
N ARG A 84 -38.93 6.12 0.03
CA ARG A 84 -39.75 6.74 -1.04
C ARG A 84 -39.75 8.27 -1.04
N MET A 85 -39.74 8.90 0.13
CA MET A 85 -39.74 10.36 0.26
C MET A 85 -38.40 11.02 -0.10
N PHE A 86 -37.31 10.25 -0.10
CA PHE A 86 -35.94 10.70 -0.44
C PHE A 86 -35.43 10.09 -1.77
N SER A 87 -36.28 9.36 -2.49
CA SER A 87 -35.96 8.79 -3.81
C SER A 87 -36.30 9.77 -4.95
N THR A 88 -35.49 9.74 -6.02
CA THR A 88 -35.77 10.43 -7.29
C THR A 88 -36.91 9.79 -8.07
N ASP A 89 -37.18 8.51 -7.83
CA ASP A 89 -38.29 7.76 -8.41
C ASP A 89 -39.16 7.17 -7.31
N ILE A 90 -40.35 7.76 -7.13
CA ILE A 90 -41.36 7.35 -6.14
C ILE A 90 -42.00 6.00 -6.43
N HIS A 91 -41.70 5.39 -7.59
CA HIS A 91 -42.16 4.09 -8.06
C HIS A 91 -41.02 3.08 -8.22
N ALA A 92 -39.77 3.45 -7.92
CA ALA A 92 -38.66 2.52 -7.96
C ALA A 92 -38.84 1.42 -6.91
N PHE A 93 -38.58 0.19 -7.33
CA PHE A 93 -38.51 -0.98 -6.45
C PHE A 93 -37.09 -1.50 -6.49
N LEU A 94 -36.55 -1.87 -5.33
CA LEU A 94 -35.37 -2.72 -5.29
C LEU A 94 -35.75 -4.14 -5.76
N SER A 95 -34.92 -4.79 -6.55
CA SER A 95 -35.20 -6.17 -7.00
C SER A 95 -34.65 -7.21 -6.01
N ASP A 96 -35.42 -8.25 -5.68
CA ASP A 96 -34.99 -9.37 -4.79
C ASP A 96 -33.77 -10.11 -5.32
N ALA A 97 -33.60 -10.12 -6.65
CA ALA A 97 -32.49 -10.80 -7.32
C ALA A 97 -31.15 -10.09 -7.09
N GLU A 98 -31.15 -8.77 -6.92
CA GLU A 98 -30.00 -8.01 -6.42
C GLU A 98 -29.80 -8.24 -4.91
N TRP A 99 -30.88 -8.58 -4.20
CA TRP A 99 -30.99 -8.60 -2.75
C TRP A 99 -30.52 -9.91 -2.10
N ARG A 100 -30.78 -11.05 -2.74
CA ARG A 100 -30.29 -12.37 -2.32
C ARG A 100 -29.11 -12.80 -3.18
N GLY A 101 -27.95 -12.19 -2.94
CA GLY A 101 -26.68 -12.82 -3.32
C GLY A 101 -26.58 -14.24 -2.75
N GLU A 102 -25.59 -15.01 -3.20
CA GLU A 102 -25.26 -16.27 -2.53
C GLU A 102 -25.11 -16.03 -1.02
N PRO A 103 -25.62 -16.95 -0.17
CA PRO A 103 -25.50 -16.80 1.27
C PRO A 103 -24.05 -16.59 1.65
N THR A 104 -23.81 -15.46 2.29
CA THR A 104 -22.57 -15.09 2.97
C THR A 104 -22.32 -16.07 4.11
N GLU A 105 -21.12 -16.64 4.15
CA GLU A 105 -20.74 -17.60 5.18
C GLU A 105 -20.65 -16.90 6.54
N ALA A 106 -21.27 -17.51 7.56
CA ALA A 106 -21.40 -16.89 8.87
C ALA A 106 -20.19 -17.13 9.76
N PHE A 107 -19.77 -16.13 10.53
CA PHE A 107 -18.79 -16.31 11.59
C PHE A 107 -19.47 -16.95 12.78
N PHE A 108 -18.92 -18.04 13.30
CA PHE A 108 -19.45 -18.66 14.51
C PHE A 108 -18.63 -18.22 15.72
N THR A 109 -19.28 -17.98 16.86
CA THR A 109 -18.58 -17.78 18.15
C THR A 109 -17.64 -18.94 18.52
N ARG A 110 -17.69 -20.05 17.74
CA ARG A 110 -16.80 -21.22 17.76
C ARG A 110 -16.67 -21.83 16.36
N GLY A 111 -15.45 -21.97 15.85
CA GLY A 111 -15.18 -22.58 14.54
C GLY A 111 -14.12 -21.80 13.76
N LEU A 112 -13.66 -22.36 12.64
CA LEU A 112 -12.80 -21.64 11.71
C LEU A 112 -13.66 -20.65 10.92
N PRO A 113 -13.31 -19.35 10.89
CA PRO A 113 -13.96 -18.36 10.04
C PRO A 113 -13.61 -18.57 8.57
N THR A 114 -14.53 -18.27 7.68
CA THR A 114 -14.28 -18.17 6.23
C THR A 114 -14.54 -16.74 5.74
N ALA A 115 -13.79 -16.32 4.73
CA ALA A 115 -13.79 -14.95 4.21
C ALA A 115 -15.17 -14.53 3.65
N ASN A 116 -15.54 -13.26 3.87
CA ASN A 116 -16.87 -12.75 3.53
C ASN A 116 -16.83 -11.74 2.37
N LYS A 117 -17.53 -12.03 1.26
CA LYS A 117 -17.83 -11.06 0.18
C LYS A 117 -19.27 -10.58 0.36
N VAL A 118 -19.47 -9.39 0.93
CA VAL A 118 -20.81 -8.81 1.10
C VAL A 118 -21.16 -7.96 -0.11
N LYS A 119 -22.27 -8.27 -0.78
CA LYS A 119 -22.84 -7.40 -1.82
C LYS A 119 -23.49 -6.18 -1.14
N MET A 120 -23.21 -4.99 -1.65
CA MET A 120 -23.77 -3.73 -1.18
C MET A 120 -24.61 -3.10 -2.29
N LEU A 121 -25.72 -2.46 -1.92
CA LEU A 121 -26.52 -1.65 -2.83
C LEU A 121 -25.79 -0.33 -3.08
N GLU A 122 -25.84 0.17 -4.31
CA GLU A 122 -25.43 1.54 -4.61
C GLU A 122 -26.55 2.50 -4.21
N PRO A 123 -26.33 3.41 -3.24
CA PRO A 123 -27.37 4.33 -2.80
C PRO A 123 -27.66 5.40 -3.86
N PRO A 124 -28.91 5.59 -4.29
CA PRO A 124 -29.31 6.68 -5.17
C PRO A 124 -29.36 7.99 -4.36
N SER A 125 -28.20 8.62 -4.15
CA SER A 125 -28.12 9.80 -3.26
C SER A 125 -28.58 11.08 -3.96
N ILE A 126 -29.60 11.73 -3.40
CA ILE A 126 -30.03 13.09 -3.77
C ILE A 126 -29.33 14.20 -2.98
N ARG A 127 -28.42 13.84 -2.06
CA ARG A 127 -27.76 14.79 -1.15
C ARG A 127 -26.99 15.87 -1.92
N GLY A 128 -27.18 17.13 -1.56
CA GLY A 128 -26.58 18.28 -2.21
C GLY A 128 -27.20 18.65 -3.57
N LEU A 129 -28.25 17.95 -4.01
CA LEU A 129 -29.01 18.29 -5.22
C LEU A 129 -30.27 19.09 -4.86
N ASP A 130 -30.85 19.81 -5.82
CA ASP A 130 -32.08 20.58 -5.62
C ASP A 130 -33.25 19.74 -5.09
N ILE A 131 -33.30 18.45 -5.46
CA ILE A 131 -34.32 17.47 -5.06
C ILE A 131 -34.27 17.17 -3.54
N GLU A 132 -33.12 17.36 -2.89
CA GLU A 132 -33.00 17.23 -1.42
C GLU A 132 -33.92 18.21 -0.71
N ASN A 133 -33.99 19.46 -1.18
CA ASN A 133 -34.86 20.48 -0.60
C ASN A 133 -36.34 20.09 -0.74
N GLU A 134 -36.73 19.50 -1.87
CA GLU A 134 -38.09 19.00 -2.08
C GLU A 134 -38.43 17.84 -1.14
N ALA A 135 -37.48 16.95 -0.86
CA ALA A 135 -37.66 15.87 0.11
C ALA A 135 -37.85 16.41 1.54
N ILE A 136 -37.05 17.39 1.96
CA ILE A 136 -37.19 18.05 3.27
C ILE A 136 -38.52 18.79 3.39
N ILE A 137 -38.97 19.48 2.33
CA ILE A 137 -40.31 20.11 2.31
C ILE A 137 -41.39 19.04 2.49
N ARG A 138 -41.30 17.91 1.77
CA ARG A 138 -42.26 16.80 1.89
C ARG A 138 -42.35 16.29 3.32
N VAL A 139 -41.22 16.07 4.00
CA VAL A 139 -41.18 15.69 5.43
C VAL A 139 -41.94 16.71 6.28
N ASN A 140 -41.64 17.99 6.11
CA ASN A 140 -42.22 19.08 6.91
C ASN A 140 -43.72 19.26 6.69
N THR A 141 -44.25 18.87 5.53
CA THR A 141 -45.67 18.98 5.17
C THR A 141 -46.52 17.75 5.45
N THR A 142 -45.94 16.63 5.91
CA THR A 142 -46.69 15.38 6.21
C THR A 142 -47.84 15.62 7.18
N GLU A 143 -49.08 15.21 6.91
CA GLU A 143 -50.23 15.55 7.77
C GLU A 143 -50.51 14.52 8.87
N SER A 144 -49.92 13.33 8.77
CA SER A 144 -50.13 12.21 9.69
C SER A 144 -48.89 11.31 9.88
N PHE A 145 -48.89 10.49 10.93
CA PHE A 145 -47.88 9.43 11.08
C PHE A 145 -47.93 8.39 9.94
N ASN A 146 -49.08 8.22 9.31
CA ASN A 146 -49.24 7.34 8.16
C ASN A 146 -48.47 7.86 6.94
N ASP A 147 -48.39 9.18 6.75
CA ASP A 147 -47.60 9.78 5.66
C ASP A 147 -46.10 9.61 5.89
N ILE A 148 -45.65 9.75 7.14
CA ILE A 148 -44.26 9.49 7.52
C ILE A 148 -43.93 8.02 7.26
N MET A 149 -44.74 7.09 7.76
CA MET A 149 -44.53 5.66 7.55
C MET A 149 -44.43 5.35 6.05
N ASN A 150 -45.47 5.64 5.26
CA ASN A 150 -45.49 5.37 3.81
C ASN A 150 -44.35 6.04 3.03
N GLY A 151 -43.85 7.18 3.50
CA GLY A 151 -42.71 7.84 2.87
C GLY A 151 -41.36 7.23 3.25
N THR A 152 -41.25 6.63 4.43
CA THR A 152 -40.02 5.97 4.93
C THR A 152 -39.92 4.49 4.56
N GLU A 153 -41.00 3.89 4.05
CA GLU A 153 -41.03 2.51 3.59
C GLU A 153 -40.05 2.26 2.42
N ILE A 154 -39.39 1.10 2.47
CA ILE A 154 -38.51 0.61 1.41
C ILE A 154 -39.25 -0.48 0.64
N HIS A 155 -39.58 -0.17 -0.62
CA HIS A 155 -40.33 -1.06 -1.49
C HIS A 155 -39.40 -2.01 -2.24
N VAL A 156 -39.69 -3.31 -2.16
CA VAL A 156 -38.92 -4.38 -2.80
C VAL A 156 -39.87 -5.22 -3.65
N ARG A 157 -39.39 -5.77 -4.78
CA ARG A 157 -40.11 -6.81 -5.52
C ARG A 157 -39.39 -8.13 -5.36
N ASP A 158 -40.10 -9.17 -4.95
CA ASP A 158 -39.57 -10.52 -4.85
C ASP A 158 -39.14 -11.09 -6.24
N TRP A 159 -38.49 -12.25 -6.28
CA TRP A 159 -38.08 -12.91 -7.53
C TRP A 159 -39.25 -13.30 -8.46
N GLU A 160 -40.49 -13.33 -7.96
CA GLU A 160 -41.72 -13.51 -8.74
C GLU A 160 -42.34 -12.16 -9.16
N GLY A 161 -41.68 -11.04 -8.85
CA GLY A 161 -42.14 -9.68 -9.13
C GLY A 161 -43.20 -9.14 -8.18
N ARG A 162 -43.52 -9.86 -7.08
CA ARG A 162 -44.53 -9.47 -6.09
C ARG A 162 -43.99 -8.36 -5.18
N PRO A 163 -44.75 -7.28 -4.93
CA PRO A 163 -44.31 -6.18 -4.09
C PRO A 163 -44.29 -6.57 -2.60
N GLY A 164 -43.31 -6.07 -1.86
CA GLY A 164 -43.16 -6.16 -0.42
C GLY A 164 -42.52 -4.89 0.18
N ILE A 165 -42.54 -4.79 1.51
CA ILE A 165 -41.94 -3.69 2.28
C ILE A 165 -40.88 -4.28 3.21
N PHE A 166 -39.69 -3.68 3.24
CA PHE A 166 -38.60 -4.08 4.13
C PHE A 166 -38.34 -3.02 5.21
N PRO A 167 -37.90 -3.44 6.41
CA PRO A 167 -37.43 -2.51 7.44
C PRO A 167 -36.11 -1.85 7.01
N GLY A 168 -36.06 -0.53 7.11
CA GLY A 168 -34.84 0.23 6.84
C GLY A 168 -33.92 0.35 8.05
N ALA A 169 -32.83 1.08 7.84
CA ALA A 169 -31.95 1.61 8.87
C ALA A 169 -32.71 2.27 10.04
N TYR A 170 -33.82 2.94 9.74
CA TYR A 170 -34.71 3.58 10.70
C TYR A 170 -36.15 3.10 10.47
N ASP A 171 -36.83 2.72 11.54
CA ASP A 171 -38.19 2.17 11.49
C ASP A 171 -39.18 3.08 12.22
N PHE A 172 -40.16 3.60 11.47
CA PHE A 172 -41.23 4.45 11.96
C PHE A 172 -42.59 3.72 12.02
N SER A 173 -42.67 2.46 11.60
CA SER A 173 -43.94 1.71 11.48
C SER A 173 -44.66 1.54 12.82
N ARG A 174 -43.90 1.44 13.93
CA ARG A 174 -44.45 1.25 15.27
C ARG A 174 -45.15 2.47 15.85
N LEU A 175 -44.99 3.66 15.25
CA LEU A 175 -45.74 4.85 15.66
C LEU A 175 -47.26 4.67 15.49
N LEU A 176 -47.69 3.75 14.64
CA LEU A 176 -49.11 3.41 14.42
C LEU A 176 -49.62 2.25 15.29
N ASP A 177 -48.83 1.72 16.24
CA ASP A 177 -49.28 0.62 17.09
C ASP A 177 -50.53 1.03 17.89
N ARG A 178 -51.46 0.08 18.01
CA ARG A 178 -52.71 0.25 18.76
C ARG A 178 -52.43 0.38 20.26
N ASP A 179 -51.38 -0.27 20.73
CA ASP A 179 -50.90 -0.17 22.10
C ASP A 179 -49.92 1.02 22.21
N PRO A 180 -50.28 2.11 22.90
CA PRO A 180 -49.41 3.26 23.08
C PRO A 180 -48.05 2.88 23.68
N THR A 181 -47.99 1.83 24.51
CA THR A 181 -46.73 1.41 25.15
C THR A 181 -45.70 0.86 24.16
N LYS A 182 -46.12 0.51 22.94
CA LYS A 182 -45.27 -0.04 21.88
C LYS A 182 -44.88 0.96 20.80
N ARG A 183 -45.34 2.21 20.90
CA ARG A 183 -45.04 3.26 19.92
C ARG A 183 -43.62 3.78 20.09
N THR A 184 -42.73 3.27 19.25
CA THR A 184 -41.29 3.53 19.28
C THR A 184 -40.78 3.98 17.90
N ILE A 185 -39.60 4.59 17.87
CA ILE A 185 -38.78 4.76 16.66
C ILE A 185 -37.62 3.78 16.76
N GLY A 186 -37.43 2.95 15.73
CA GLY A 186 -36.39 1.92 15.67
C GLY A 186 -35.13 2.38 14.94
N PHE A 187 -33.97 1.94 15.43
CA PHE A 187 -32.66 2.14 14.84
C PHE A 187 -32.01 0.78 14.60
N SER A 188 -31.75 0.42 13.35
CA SER A 188 -31.22 -0.90 12.95
C SER A 188 -29.91 -0.80 12.17
N GLN A 189 -29.20 0.33 12.29
CA GLN A 189 -27.93 0.61 11.59
C GLN A 189 -26.69 0.00 12.25
N HIS A 190 -26.84 -0.79 13.32
CA HIS A 190 -25.70 -1.40 13.98
C HIS A 190 -25.69 -2.92 13.77
N ALA A 191 -24.49 -3.48 13.57
CA ALA A 191 -24.32 -4.92 13.45
C ALA A 191 -24.76 -5.63 14.74
N GLY A 192 -25.30 -6.83 14.60
CA GLY A 192 -25.57 -7.69 15.76
C GLY A 192 -24.28 -8.02 16.50
N THR A 193 -24.28 -7.89 17.82
CA THR A 193 -23.11 -8.09 18.68
C THR A 193 -23.54 -8.59 20.05
N LEU A 194 -22.62 -9.24 20.76
CA LEU A 194 -22.77 -9.58 22.17
C LEU A 194 -21.88 -8.69 23.04
N ASP A 195 -21.24 -7.67 22.48
CA ASP A 195 -20.36 -6.77 23.18
C ASP A 195 -21.19 -5.72 23.91
N SER A 196 -21.20 -5.83 25.24
CA SER A 196 -22.02 -4.96 26.06
C SER A 196 -21.62 -3.50 25.95
N ALA A 197 -20.33 -3.19 25.68
CA ALA A 197 -19.88 -1.81 25.50
C ALA A 197 -20.34 -1.24 24.15
N ALA A 198 -20.26 -2.00 23.06
CA ALA A 198 -20.78 -1.61 21.75
C ALA A 198 -22.30 -1.41 21.80
N ILE A 199 -23.03 -2.34 22.44
CA ILE A 199 -24.48 -2.24 22.64
C ILE A 199 -24.83 -0.97 23.43
N GLU A 200 -24.17 -0.74 24.57
CA GLU A 200 -24.42 0.41 25.42
C GLU A 200 -24.14 1.74 24.71
N ASN A 201 -23.02 1.85 24.01
CA ASN A 201 -22.67 3.07 23.30
C ASN A 201 -23.64 3.35 22.15
N TRP A 202 -24.05 2.33 21.39
CA TRP A 202 -25.05 2.53 20.34
C TRP A 202 -26.42 2.96 20.89
N ILE A 203 -26.87 2.35 21.99
CA ILE A 203 -28.11 2.77 22.68
C ILE A 203 -28.02 4.23 23.11
N LYS A 204 -26.88 4.66 23.67
CA LYS A 204 -26.65 6.05 24.09
C LYS A 204 -26.65 7.01 22.90
N VAL A 205 -26.08 6.63 21.76
CA VAL A 205 -26.13 7.41 20.51
C VAL A 205 -27.57 7.57 20.03
N CYS A 206 -28.32 6.47 19.88
CA CYS A 206 -29.74 6.50 19.48
C CYS A 206 -30.57 7.41 20.39
N HIS A 207 -30.37 7.28 21.71
CA HIS A 207 -31.06 8.11 22.70
C HIS A 207 -30.64 9.57 22.60
N GLY A 208 -29.35 9.86 22.40
CA GLY A 208 -28.84 11.22 22.26
C GLY A 208 -29.43 11.95 21.05
N ILE A 209 -29.55 11.26 19.91
CA ILE A 209 -30.18 11.78 18.69
C ILE A 209 -31.64 12.15 18.93
N VAL A 210 -32.42 11.26 19.56
CA VAL A 210 -33.83 11.57 19.88
C VAL A 210 -33.90 12.68 20.91
N ASN A 211 -33.04 12.68 21.94
CA ASN A 211 -33.03 13.68 22.99
C ASN A 211 -32.75 15.09 22.46
N ILE A 212 -31.75 15.27 21.57
CA ILE A 212 -31.49 16.59 20.98
C ILE A 212 -32.67 17.07 20.14
N CYS A 213 -33.38 16.17 19.46
CA CYS A 213 -34.56 16.55 18.67
C CYS A 213 -35.77 16.92 19.53
N LEU A 214 -35.93 16.33 20.71
CA LEU A 214 -37.10 16.59 21.57
C LEU A 214 -36.88 17.73 22.56
N ASN A 215 -35.72 17.78 23.20
CA ASN A 215 -35.53 18.52 24.44
C ASN A 215 -34.63 19.77 24.31
N GLU A 216 -33.99 19.97 23.15
CA GLU A 216 -33.11 21.11 22.92
C GLU A 216 -33.77 22.23 22.11
N THR A 217 -33.23 23.46 22.24
CA THR A 217 -33.73 24.63 21.54
C THR A 217 -33.59 24.49 20.02
N GLU A 218 -34.47 25.16 19.28
CA GLU A 218 -34.45 25.16 17.81
C GLU A 218 -33.11 25.68 17.27
N ASP A 219 -32.61 26.80 17.81
CA ASP A 219 -31.30 27.37 17.48
C ASP A 219 -30.15 26.38 17.64
N ARG A 220 -30.17 25.56 18.69
CA ARG A 220 -29.12 24.57 18.94
C ARG A 220 -29.16 23.45 17.92
N VAL A 221 -30.35 22.96 17.58
CA VAL A 221 -30.53 21.90 16.57
C VAL A 221 -30.15 22.39 15.18
N GLU A 222 -30.56 23.59 14.80
CA GLU A 222 -30.17 24.21 13.53
C GLU A 222 -28.66 24.47 13.45
N GLY A 223 -28.01 24.82 14.58
CA GLY A 223 -26.56 24.94 14.65
C GLY A 223 -25.82 23.65 14.30
N VAL A 224 -26.28 22.50 14.83
CA VAL A 224 -25.70 21.18 14.50
C VAL A 224 -26.03 20.78 13.06
N LEU A 225 -27.26 21.00 12.59
CA LEU A 225 -27.66 20.74 11.21
C LEU A 225 -26.84 21.56 10.20
N GLY A 226 -26.52 22.81 10.51
CA GLY A 226 -25.67 23.66 9.69
C GLY A 226 -24.28 23.06 9.47
N LYS A 227 -23.68 22.46 10.52
CA LYS A 227 -22.39 21.75 10.42
C LYS A 227 -22.51 20.45 9.62
N LEU A 228 -23.59 19.70 9.81
CA LEU A 228 -23.87 18.44 9.07
C LEU A 228 -24.07 18.67 7.57
N LYS A 229 -24.54 19.86 7.17
CA LYS A 229 -24.74 20.26 5.75
C LYS A 229 -23.45 20.69 5.04
N LEU A 230 -22.34 20.89 5.76
CA LEU A 230 -21.09 21.32 5.14
C LEU A 230 -20.54 20.21 4.21
N PRO A 231 -20.12 20.56 2.97
CA PRO A 231 -19.60 19.57 2.03
C PRO A 231 -18.34 18.88 2.56
N ARG A 232 -18.17 17.60 2.22
CA ARG A 232 -16.88 16.90 2.37
C ARG A 232 -15.87 17.62 1.48
N SER A 233 -14.83 18.23 2.04
CA SER A 233 -13.81 18.93 1.24
C SER A 233 -12.96 17.91 0.49
N ALA A 234 -13.03 17.89 -0.84
CA ALA A 234 -12.18 17.09 -1.74
C ALA A 234 -10.76 17.67 -1.92
N VAL A 235 -10.37 18.65 -1.11
CA VAL A 235 -9.04 19.27 -1.14
C VAL A 235 -8.58 19.43 0.30
N GLY A 236 -7.53 18.69 0.66
CA GLY A 236 -6.98 18.64 2.01
C GLY A 236 -6.52 20.01 2.50
N PHE A 237 -7.31 20.62 3.37
CA PHE A 237 -6.87 21.48 4.47
C PHE A 237 -7.92 21.39 5.59
N SER A 238 -7.47 21.05 6.80
CA SER A 238 -8.13 21.28 8.11
C SER A 238 -9.58 21.84 8.06
N GLY A 239 -10.60 20.96 8.06
CA GLY A 239 -11.99 21.44 8.13
C GLY A 239 -13.14 20.43 7.99
N SER A 240 -12.92 19.11 7.88
CA SER A 240 -14.04 18.16 7.77
C SER A 240 -14.69 17.86 9.11
N TYR A 241 -16.02 18.01 9.20
CA TYR A 241 -16.82 17.72 10.39
C TYR A 241 -16.92 16.19 10.61
N THR A 242 -16.23 15.65 11.63
CA THR A 242 -16.11 14.21 11.85
C THR A 242 -17.30 13.61 12.62
N ALA A 243 -17.44 12.28 12.60
CA ALA A 243 -18.43 11.61 13.45
C ALA A 243 -18.18 11.83 14.95
N THR A 244 -16.93 11.89 15.41
CA THR A 244 -16.59 12.20 16.81
C THR A 244 -16.97 13.63 17.19
N GLN A 245 -16.67 14.62 16.35
CA GLN A 245 -17.10 16.02 16.55
C GLN A 245 -18.62 16.15 16.56
N PHE A 246 -19.32 15.39 15.71
CA PHE A 246 -20.78 15.32 15.74
C PHE A 246 -21.31 14.81 17.08
N LEU A 247 -20.75 13.70 17.60
CA LEU A 247 -21.12 13.16 18.91
C LEU A 247 -20.87 14.17 20.04
N GLU A 248 -19.74 14.88 20.01
CA GLU A 248 -19.43 15.94 20.99
C GLU A 248 -20.44 17.10 20.95
N ASP A 249 -20.81 17.55 19.75
CA ASP A 249 -21.77 18.65 19.58
C ASP A 249 -23.19 18.31 20.09
N ILE A 250 -23.55 17.01 20.10
CA ILE A 250 -24.80 16.51 20.70
C ILE A 250 -24.62 16.07 22.16
N ASN A 251 -23.54 16.51 22.84
CA ASN A 251 -23.18 16.22 24.23
C ASN A 251 -22.89 14.74 24.56
N LEU A 252 -22.43 13.95 23.59
CA LEU A 252 -22.07 12.54 23.78
C LEU A 252 -20.53 12.34 23.82
N HIS A 253 -19.85 13.10 24.67
CA HIS A 253 -18.37 13.07 24.79
C HIS A 253 -17.81 11.68 25.12
N GLU A 254 -18.50 10.91 25.98
CA GLU A 254 -18.07 9.54 26.30
C GLU A 254 -18.16 8.61 25.09
N GLN A 255 -19.20 8.76 24.26
CA GLN A 255 -19.36 7.95 23.05
C GLN A 255 -18.34 8.40 21.99
N ALA A 256 -18.05 9.70 21.88
CA ALA A 256 -16.98 10.20 21.03
C ALA A 256 -15.63 9.56 21.40
N ALA A 257 -15.28 9.57 22.70
CA ALA A 257 -14.06 8.94 23.21
C ALA A 257 -14.03 7.42 23.04
N TYR A 258 -15.20 6.76 23.05
CA TYR A 258 -15.31 5.33 22.75
C TYR A 258 -15.06 5.03 21.26
N TYR A 259 -15.64 5.80 20.35
CA TYR A 259 -15.54 5.56 18.90
C TYR A 259 -14.25 6.09 18.27
N GLU A 260 -13.61 7.12 18.83
CA GLU A 260 -12.36 7.70 18.33
C GLU A 260 -11.24 6.67 18.09
N PRO A 261 -10.86 5.82 19.07
CA PRO A 261 -9.81 4.82 18.86
C PRO A 261 -10.22 3.69 17.92
N LEU A 262 -11.52 3.49 17.66
CA LEU A 262 -12.02 2.45 16.74
C LEU A 262 -11.90 2.86 15.26
N GLY A 263 -11.69 4.15 14.98
CA GLY A 263 -11.58 4.68 13.63
C GLY A 263 -12.90 4.66 12.85
N ARG A 264 -12.81 4.83 11.52
CA ARG A 264 -14.00 4.85 10.65
C ARG A 264 -14.47 3.44 10.33
N THR A 265 -15.79 3.28 10.33
CA THR A 265 -16.51 2.05 9.98
C THR A 265 -16.08 0.80 10.76
N PRO A 266 -16.09 0.84 12.10
CA PRO A 266 -15.60 -0.25 12.93
C PRO A 266 -16.51 -1.49 12.84
N PHE A 267 -15.89 -2.67 12.84
CA PHE A 267 -16.63 -3.92 13.04
C PHE A 267 -16.93 -4.10 14.53
N VAL A 268 -17.94 -4.91 14.84
CA VAL A 268 -18.22 -5.26 16.24
C VAL A 268 -17.10 -6.13 16.80
N PRO A 269 -16.77 -6.04 18.11
CA PRO A 269 -15.60 -6.71 18.68
C PRO A 269 -15.48 -8.21 18.39
N GLU A 270 -16.60 -8.93 18.30
CA GLU A 270 -16.61 -10.37 17.97
C GLU A 270 -16.21 -10.67 16.52
N LEU A 271 -16.48 -9.76 15.60
CA LEU A 271 -15.96 -9.83 14.22
C LEU A 271 -14.58 -9.17 14.14
N ASP A 272 -14.30 -8.24 15.03
CA ASP A 272 -13.02 -7.53 15.12
C ASP A 272 -11.89 -8.42 15.64
N THR A 273 -12.17 -9.48 16.41
CA THR A 273 -11.14 -10.50 16.77
C THR A 273 -10.59 -11.25 15.56
N HIS A 274 -11.32 -11.28 14.44
CA HIS A 274 -10.81 -11.80 13.16
C HIS A 274 -10.14 -10.70 12.31
N ARG A 275 -10.35 -9.42 12.67
CA ARG A 275 -9.54 -8.24 12.28
C ARG A 275 -8.41 -7.90 13.26
N LEU A 276 -8.19 -8.68 14.33
CA LEU A 276 -6.84 -8.72 14.92
C LEU A 276 -5.84 -9.05 13.81
N ARG A 277 -6.29 -9.81 12.79
CA ARG A 277 -5.57 -9.97 11.53
C ARG A 277 -5.62 -8.73 10.66
N ARG A 278 -4.52 -7.97 10.66
CA ARG A 278 -4.31 -6.82 9.76
C ARG A 278 -3.89 -7.33 8.37
N PRO A 279 -4.31 -6.71 7.26
CA PRO A 279 -3.77 -7.11 5.96
C PRO A 279 -2.25 -6.99 5.99
N ALA A 280 -1.56 -8.03 5.53
CA ALA A 280 -0.10 -8.12 5.57
C ALA A 280 0.56 -6.98 4.75
N ILE A 281 -0.15 -6.52 3.73
CA ILE A 281 0.21 -5.41 2.83
C ILE A 281 -1.01 -4.53 2.57
N ASN A 282 -0.81 -3.26 2.20
CA ASN A 282 -1.89 -2.34 1.89
C ASN A 282 -2.04 -2.17 0.37
N PHE A 283 -3.15 -2.64 -0.20
CA PHE A 283 -3.55 -2.41 -1.60
C PHE A 283 -4.87 -1.63 -1.73
N GLU A 284 -5.36 -1.05 -0.64
CA GLU A 284 -6.55 -0.22 -0.66
C GLU A 284 -6.26 1.09 -1.43
N GLU A 285 -7.20 1.46 -2.31
CA GLU A 285 -7.19 2.76 -2.96
C GLU A 285 -7.81 3.78 -2.00
N GLU A 286 -6.95 4.59 -1.39
CA GLU A 286 -7.35 5.69 -0.51
C GLU A 286 -7.14 7.01 -1.27
N GLU A 287 -8.08 7.96 -1.13
CA GLU A 287 -8.09 9.22 -1.89
C GLU A 287 -6.82 10.06 -1.67
N ASP A 288 -6.23 9.98 -0.47
CA ASP A 288 -5.04 10.74 -0.05
C ASP A 288 -3.72 9.94 -0.14
N LEU A 289 -3.75 8.68 -0.60
CA LEU A 289 -2.57 7.82 -0.67
C LEU A 289 -2.15 7.57 -2.11
N SER A 290 -0.89 7.88 -2.42
CA SER A 290 -0.26 7.59 -3.71
C SER A 290 -0.55 6.14 -4.17
N PRO A 291 -0.99 5.87 -5.41
CA PRO A 291 -1.28 4.50 -5.89
C PRO A 291 -0.01 3.66 -6.12
N TYR A 292 1.17 4.26 -6.00
CA TYR A 292 2.45 3.58 -6.16
C TYR A 292 2.85 2.83 -4.90
N THR A 293 3.36 1.62 -5.10
CA THR A 293 3.84 0.74 -4.04
C THR A 293 5.34 0.62 -4.18
N PHE A 294 6.02 0.27 -3.09
CA PHE A 294 7.42 -0.11 -3.19
C PHE A 294 7.76 -1.30 -2.30
N GLY A 295 8.82 -2.01 -2.64
CA GLY A 295 9.51 -2.96 -1.78
C GLY A 295 11.00 -2.67 -1.81
N ILE A 296 11.73 -3.06 -0.77
CA ILE A 296 13.19 -2.98 -0.73
C ILE A 296 13.80 -4.36 -0.56
N GLU A 297 14.94 -4.60 -1.19
CA GLU A 297 15.80 -5.76 -0.93
C GLU A 297 17.10 -5.25 -0.31
N LEU A 298 17.40 -5.74 0.89
CA LEU A 298 18.59 -5.41 1.66
C LEU A 298 19.60 -6.54 1.52
N GLU A 299 20.74 -6.26 0.91
CA GLU A 299 21.86 -7.19 0.88
C GLU A 299 22.92 -6.78 1.92
N PHE A 300 23.31 -7.72 2.78
CA PHE A 300 24.35 -7.48 3.80
C PHE A 300 25.04 -8.79 4.21
N LEU A 301 26.15 -8.68 4.92
CA LEU A 301 26.94 -9.81 5.39
C LEU A 301 26.77 -9.98 6.91
N VAL A 302 26.84 -11.23 7.38
CA VAL A 302 26.80 -11.57 8.81
C VAL A 302 28.01 -12.45 9.17
N PRO A 303 28.79 -12.11 10.22
CA PRO A 303 29.93 -12.91 10.61
C PRO A 303 29.51 -14.19 11.35
N PHE A 304 30.32 -15.25 11.29
CA PHE A 304 30.13 -16.50 12.03
C PHE A 304 31.39 -16.97 12.78
N THR A 305 31.23 -17.85 13.77
CA THR A 305 32.35 -18.39 14.59
C THR A 305 32.49 -19.91 14.45
N ASN A 306 33.72 -20.41 14.59
CA ASN A 306 34.03 -21.85 14.66
C ASN A 306 34.30 -22.33 16.10
N THR A 307 34.11 -21.46 17.10
CA THR A 307 34.20 -21.81 18.53
C THR A 307 32.85 -21.56 19.19
N LYS A 308 32.47 -22.39 20.17
CA LYS A 308 31.24 -22.20 20.98
C LYS A 308 31.24 -20.93 21.85
N TYR A 309 32.21 -20.04 21.64
CA TYR A 309 32.38 -18.81 22.40
C TYR A 309 31.39 -17.76 21.86
N THR A 310 30.49 -17.28 22.71
CA THR A 310 29.45 -16.30 22.40
C THR A 310 29.98 -14.86 22.25
N GLY A 311 31.21 -14.66 21.79
CA GLY A 311 31.82 -13.34 21.61
C GLY A 311 32.20 -12.60 22.91
N LYS A 312 31.65 -12.95 24.09
CA LYS A 312 31.88 -12.27 25.40
C LYS A 312 33.34 -12.16 25.88
N GLY A 313 34.28 -12.87 25.25
CA GLY A 313 35.70 -12.90 25.62
C GLY A 313 36.66 -12.37 24.56
N ILE A 314 36.18 -11.94 23.38
CA ILE A 314 37.03 -11.38 22.33
C ILE A 314 37.37 -9.96 22.73
N LYS A 315 38.58 -9.75 23.26
CA LYS A 315 39.13 -8.42 23.57
C LYS A 315 39.54 -7.68 22.29
N ASP A 316 38.64 -7.52 21.32
CA ASP A 316 38.83 -6.56 20.25
C ASP A 316 38.08 -5.27 20.63
N GLN A 317 38.83 -4.20 20.92
CA GLN A 317 38.29 -2.93 21.39
C GLN A 317 37.40 -2.22 20.36
N ARG A 318 37.35 -2.69 19.10
CA ARG A 318 36.37 -2.24 18.10
C ARG A 318 34.98 -2.87 18.29
N TRP A 319 34.83 -3.86 19.19
CA TRP A 319 33.71 -4.80 19.25
C TRP A 319 33.11 -4.94 20.66
N VAL A 320 32.83 -3.83 21.34
CA VAL A 320 32.16 -3.87 22.65
C VAL A 320 30.64 -4.00 22.46
N TYR A 321 30.17 -5.16 21.97
CA TYR A 321 28.73 -5.43 21.85
C TYR A 321 28.38 -6.91 22.10
N ASP A 322 27.23 -7.21 22.72
CA ASP A 322 26.75 -8.56 23.08
C ASP A 322 25.78 -9.16 22.02
N HIS A 323 26.10 -9.03 20.73
CA HIS A 323 25.26 -9.49 19.61
C HIS A 323 25.42 -10.98 19.27
N PHE A 324 24.41 -11.55 18.60
CA PHE A 324 24.40 -12.94 18.12
C PHE A 324 25.48 -13.21 17.08
N THR A 325 26.02 -14.44 17.07
CA THR A 325 26.95 -14.93 16.05
C THR A 325 26.76 -16.44 15.93
N PRO A 326 26.35 -16.97 14.76
CA PRO A 326 26.10 -18.40 14.59
C PRO A 326 27.39 -19.22 14.74
N TYR A 327 27.25 -20.44 15.26
CA TYR A 327 28.35 -21.38 15.44
C TYR A 327 28.35 -22.42 14.32
N VAL A 328 29.46 -22.51 13.60
CA VAL A 328 29.53 -23.33 12.39
C VAL A 328 30.68 -24.31 12.53
N ILE A 329 30.41 -25.57 12.22
CA ILE A 329 31.46 -26.58 12.07
C ILE A 329 32.23 -26.26 10.77
N PRO A 330 33.57 -26.26 10.77
CA PRO A 330 34.35 -25.94 9.57
C PRO A 330 33.87 -26.81 8.39
N ASN A 331 33.25 -26.18 7.38
CA ASN A 331 32.67 -26.72 6.14
C ASN A 331 31.13 -26.68 5.99
N GLU A 332 30.37 -26.16 6.95
CA GLU A 332 28.90 -26.07 6.86
C GLU A 332 28.41 -24.63 6.66
N ARG A 333 28.84 -23.94 5.58
CA ARG A 333 28.41 -22.54 5.31
C ARG A 333 26.89 -22.37 5.19
N GLY A 334 26.19 -23.38 4.67
CA GLY A 334 24.72 -23.40 4.66
C GLY A 334 24.13 -23.32 6.06
N GLN A 335 24.71 -24.04 7.03
CA GLN A 335 24.28 -23.98 8.43
C GLN A 335 24.44 -22.55 9.01
N ALA A 336 25.53 -21.86 8.67
CA ALA A 336 25.75 -20.48 9.12
C ALA A 336 24.65 -19.53 8.65
N HIS A 337 24.26 -19.67 7.38
CA HIS A 337 23.17 -18.92 6.79
C HIS A 337 21.85 -19.27 7.46
N ASP A 338 21.50 -20.56 7.55
CA ASP A 338 20.22 -21.01 8.10
C ASP A 338 20.04 -20.61 9.57
N GLU A 339 21.11 -20.68 10.37
CA GLU A 339 21.09 -20.20 11.76
C GLU A 339 20.90 -18.68 11.85
N SER A 340 21.56 -17.92 10.96
CA SER A 340 21.40 -16.46 10.91
C SER A 340 20.00 -16.05 10.46
N ALA A 341 19.46 -16.72 9.44
CA ALA A 341 18.13 -16.49 8.91
C ALA A 341 17.05 -16.81 9.95
N LYS A 342 17.17 -17.94 10.66
CA LYS A 342 16.25 -18.30 11.76
C LYS A 342 16.31 -17.32 12.93
N HIS A 343 17.51 -16.84 13.26
CA HIS A 343 17.65 -15.82 14.29
C HIS A 343 16.98 -14.51 13.89
N LEU A 344 17.20 -14.06 12.63
CA LEU A 344 16.55 -12.88 12.06
C LEU A 344 15.01 -13.00 12.06
N GLU A 345 14.49 -14.13 11.57
CA GLU A 345 13.06 -14.42 11.57
C GLU A 345 12.47 -14.26 12.99
N THR A 346 13.16 -14.83 13.99
CA THR A 346 12.74 -14.76 15.40
C THR A 346 12.73 -13.33 15.92
N ILE A 347 13.83 -12.58 15.80
CA ILE A 347 13.91 -11.23 16.38
C ILE A 347 12.96 -10.23 15.69
N LEU A 348 12.66 -10.43 14.40
CA LEU A 348 11.67 -9.62 13.69
C LEU A 348 10.26 -9.96 14.16
N CYS A 349 9.92 -11.25 14.26
CA CYS A 349 8.61 -11.69 14.73
C CYS A 349 8.35 -11.23 16.18
N ASP A 350 9.34 -11.36 17.06
CA ASP A 350 9.26 -10.89 18.45
C ASP A 350 9.04 -9.37 18.55
N ALA A 351 9.51 -8.61 17.56
CA ALA A 351 9.29 -7.18 17.45
C ALA A 351 7.97 -6.80 16.73
N GLY A 352 7.15 -7.79 16.34
CA GLY A 352 5.88 -7.58 15.65
C GLY A 352 5.98 -7.41 14.13
N HIS A 353 7.15 -7.69 13.55
CA HIS A 353 7.37 -7.74 12.11
C HIS A 353 7.37 -9.20 11.65
N PHE A 354 6.25 -9.67 11.12
CA PHE A 354 6.20 -11.04 10.61
C PHE A 354 7.27 -11.26 9.53
N SER A 355 8.09 -12.28 9.76
CA SER A 355 9.21 -12.65 8.90
C SER A 355 9.13 -14.15 8.61
N ALA A 356 9.69 -14.55 7.48
CA ALA A 356 9.78 -15.94 7.05
C ALA A 356 11.09 -16.18 6.30
N THR A 357 11.58 -17.41 6.36
CA THR A 357 12.74 -17.87 5.57
C THR A 357 12.30 -18.71 4.37
N PHE A 358 13.22 -19.00 3.44
CA PHE A 358 12.97 -19.97 2.36
C PHE A 358 12.41 -21.29 2.90
N ASP A 359 13.00 -21.85 3.96
CA ASP A 359 12.52 -23.09 4.60
C ASP A 359 11.07 -22.93 5.09
N THR A 360 10.77 -21.82 5.76
CA THR A 360 9.42 -21.52 6.27
C THR A 360 8.40 -21.51 5.13
N ILE A 361 8.70 -20.86 4.00
CA ILE A 361 7.77 -20.77 2.85
C ILE A 361 7.71 -22.11 2.09
N PHE A 362 8.85 -22.77 1.90
CA PHE A 362 8.97 -24.02 1.16
C PHE A 362 8.20 -25.16 1.82
N ASP A 363 8.29 -25.29 3.15
CA ASP A 363 7.55 -26.31 3.92
C ASP A 363 6.03 -26.11 3.87
N LEU A 364 5.58 -24.91 3.49
CA LEU A 364 4.18 -24.56 3.32
C LEU A 364 3.69 -24.74 1.88
N GLN A 365 4.53 -25.11 0.91
CA GLN A 365 4.09 -25.28 -0.47
C GLN A 365 3.18 -26.51 -0.66
N ASP A 366 2.12 -26.36 -1.47
CA ASP A 366 1.28 -27.47 -1.91
C ASP A 366 2.08 -28.39 -2.85
N LYS A 367 2.12 -29.68 -2.49
CA LYS A 367 2.84 -30.74 -3.23
C LYS A 367 2.42 -30.89 -4.70
N PHE A 368 1.22 -30.42 -5.07
CA PHE A 368 0.68 -30.58 -6.41
C PHE A 368 0.73 -29.30 -7.26
N GLU A 369 0.82 -28.13 -6.64
CA GLU A 369 0.76 -26.84 -7.35
C GLU A 369 1.97 -25.93 -7.13
N GLY A 370 2.88 -26.25 -6.21
CA GLY A 370 4.06 -25.43 -5.91
C GLY A 370 3.71 -24.03 -5.36
N LYS A 371 2.47 -23.82 -4.92
CA LYS A 371 1.99 -22.56 -4.33
C LYS A 371 2.06 -22.63 -2.81
N VAL A 372 2.31 -21.51 -2.17
CA VAL A 372 2.32 -21.40 -0.71
C VAL A 372 0.92 -21.60 -0.15
N CYS A 373 0.77 -22.49 0.84
CA CYS A 373 -0.48 -22.74 1.56
C CYS A 373 -0.80 -21.53 2.44
N ILE A 374 -1.90 -20.83 2.12
CA ILE A 374 -2.34 -19.63 2.87
C ILE A 374 -2.69 -19.98 4.32
N ASP A 375 -3.46 -21.04 4.56
CA ASP A 375 -3.77 -21.51 5.92
C ASP A 375 -2.49 -21.85 6.70
N GLY A 376 -1.49 -22.37 5.98
CA GLY A 376 -0.17 -22.68 6.50
C GLY A 376 0.57 -21.44 7.01
N ILE A 377 0.80 -20.47 6.13
CA ILE A 377 1.56 -19.25 6.51
C ILE A 377 0.79 -18.40 7.52
N GLN A 378 -0.55 -18.38 7.40
CA GLN A 378 -1.43 -17.74 8.36
C GLN A 378 -1.26 -18.33 9.76
N SER A 379 -1.21 -19.65 9.87
CA SER A 379 -1.00 -20.34 11.14
C SER A 379 0.36 -20.04 11.76
N VAL A 380 1.41 -19.89 10.94
CA VAL A 380 2.75 -19.46 11.41
C VAL A 380 2.68 -18.04 11.95
N ALA A 381 2.07 -17.11 11.22
CA ALA A 381 1.90 -15.73 11.65
C ALA A 381 1.10 -15.61 12.96
N ASP A 382 0.05 -16.40 13.13
CA ASP A 382 -0.72 -16.42 14.38
C ASP A 382 0.06 -17.01 15.55
N ALA A 383 0.84 -18.07 15.32
CA ALA A 383 1.70 -18.67 16.34
C ALA A 383 2.76 -17.67 16.85
N MET A 384 3.20 -16.76 15.97
CA MET A 384 4.10 -15.65 16.29
C MET A 384 3.37 -14.40 16.82
N GLY A 385 2.06 -14.45 17.03
CA GLY A 385 1.26 -13.33 17.54
C GLY A 385 1.15 -12.12 16.59
N CYS A 386 1.57 -12.26 15.33
CA CYS A 386 1.59 -11.16 14.37
C CYS A 386 0.20 -10.79 13.85
N HIS A 387 -0.77 -11.69 13.96
CA HIS A 387 -2.15 -11.55 13.49
C HIS A 387 -2.18 -10.77 12.16
N LEU A 388 -1.83 -11.44 11.05
CA LEU A 388 -1.86 -10.87 9.70
C LEU A 388 -2.88 -11.57 8.81
N HIS A 389 -3.25 -10.99 7.68
CA HIS A 389 -4.07 -11.59 6.63
C HIS A 389 -3.33 -11.51 5.29
N PHE A 390 -3.12 -12.65 4.64
CA PHE A 390 -2.41 -12.78 3.37
C PHE A 390 -3.39 -12.83 2.19
N PHE A 391 -3.02 -12.18 1.09
CA PHE A 391 -3.77 -12.18 -0.16
C PHE A 391 -3.36 -13.37 -1.03
N GLU A 392 -4.34 -14.11 -1.56
CA GLU A 392 -4.14 -15.33 -2.35
C GLU A 392 -3.42 -15.09 -3.69
N ASP A 393 -3.68 -13.94 -4.32
CA ASP A 393 -3.12 -13.60 -5.65
C ASP A 393 -1.68 -13.05 -5.59
N ILE A 394 -1.07 -13.03 -4.40
CA ILE A 394 0.23 -12.43 -4.15
C ILE A 394 1.10 -13.47 -3.47
N LEU A 395 2.33 -13.63 -3.96
CA LEU A 395 3.28 -14.55 -3.37
C LEU A 395 3.57 -14.15 -1.92
N ALA A 396 3.75 -15.15 -1.06
CA ALA A 396 3.90 -14.95 0.38
C ALA A 396 5.16 -14.14 0.71
N GLU A 397 6.25 -14.36 -0.03
CA GLU A 397 7.51 -13.63 0.12
C GLU A 397 7.36 -12.11 -0.07
N PHE A 398 6.34 -11.65 -0.80
CA PHE A 398 6.07 -10.21 -0.99
C PHE A 398 5.12 -9.64 0.08
N GLN A 399 4.72 -10.44 1.06
CA GLN A 399 3.76 -10.08 2.11
C GLN A 399 4.36 -10.14 3.52
N CYS A 400 5.62 -10.52 3.65
CA CYS A 400 6.36 -10.55 4.92
C CYS A 400 7.79 -10.07 4.71
N TRP A 401 8.54 -9.94 5.81
CA TRP A 401 9.99 -9.78 5.72
C TRP A 401 10.60 -11.13 5.37
N TYR A 402 10.97 -11.31 4.11
CA TYR A 402 11.46 -12.57 3.59
C TYR A 402 12.98 -12.60 3.60
N ILE A 403 13.56 -13.64 4.19
CA ILE A 403 15.01 -13.81 4.31
C ILE A 403 15.45 -14.96 3.40
N GLU A 404 16.34 -14.65 2.48
CA GLU A 404 16.83 -15.62 1.51
C GLU A 404 18.34 -15.50 1.28
N ARG A 405 18.83 -16.48 0.52
CA ARG A 405 20.23 -16.56 0.15
C ARG A 405 20.40 -15.98 -1.24
N ASP A 406 21.20 -14.93 -1.38
CA ASP A 406 21.69 -14.50 -2.69
C ASP A 406 23.11 -15.04 -2.94
N PRO A 407 23.29 -15.93 -3.94
CA PRO A 407 24.61 -16.42 -4.36
C PRO A 407 25.53 -15.34 -4.93
N SER A 408 25.03 -14.14 -5.23
CA SER A 408 25.84 -13.03 -5.75
C SER A 408 26.62 -12.30 -4.65
N LEU A 409 26.24 -12.49 -3.38
CA LEU A 409 26.91 -11.92 -2.23
C LEU A 409 28.19 -12.67 -1.89
N SER A 410 29.15 -11.93 -1.35
CA SER A 410 30.42 -12.51 -0.90
C SER A 410 30.21 -13.49 0.26
N ASP A 411 30.96 -14.59 0.21
CA ASP A 411 31.05 -15.55 1.30
C ASP A 411 32.51 -15.88 1.60
N TRP A 412 32.88 -15.85 2.88
CA TRP A 412 34.27 -16.06 3.30
C TRP A 412 34.35 -16.97 4.51
N ALA A 413 35.29 -17.92 4.51
CA ALA A 413 35.42 -18.93 5.57
C ALA A 413 36.86 -19.21 6.03
N SER A 414 37.82 -18.36 5.65
CA SER A 414 39.23 -18.51 6.07
C SER A 414 39.66 -17.44 7.08
N GLY A 415 38.71 -16.99 7.91
CA GLY A 415 38.94 -16.13 9.05
C GLY A 415 38.92 -14.64 8.72
N GLU A 416 38.22 -13.89 9.56
CA GLU A 416 38.39 -12.45 9.76
C GLU A 416 38.93 -12.21 11.16
N LYS A 417 39.48 -11.02 11.45
CA LYS A 417 39.91 -10.69 12.81
C LYS A 417 38.75 -10.79 13.81
N GLY A 418 38.76 -11.86 14.60
CA GLY A 418 37.75 -12.17 15.61
C GLY A 418 36.71 -13.24 15.22
N TYR A 419 36.67 -13.69 13.96
CA TYR A 419 35.62 -14.58 13.43
C TYR A 419 36.17 -15.65 12.49
N ALA A 420 35.38 -16.68 12.23
CA ALA A 420 35.73 -17.72 11.26
C ALA A 420 35.46 -17.27 9.81
N GLY A 421 34.59 -16.27 9.61
CA GLY A 421 34.23 -15.76 8.30
C GLY A 421 32.90 -15.00 8.32
N HIS A 422 32.30 -14.83 7.15
CA HIS A 422 30.98 -14.23 6.96
C HIS A 422 30.16 -14.94 5.87
N ILE A 423 28.85 -14.74 5.92
CA ILE A 423 27.89 -15.16 4.90
C ILE A 423 27.06 -13.97 4.42
N GLY A 424 26.66 -13.97 3.16
CA GLY A 424 25.69 -13.02 2.62
C GLY A 424 24.26 -13.37 2.98
N ILE A 425 23.44 -12.36 3.24
CA ILE A 425 22.01 -12.42 3.46
C ILE A 425 21.33 -11.40 2.56
N GLU A 426 20.28 -11.83 1.86
CA GLU A 426 19.31 -10.96 1.21
C GLU A 426 18.03 -10.96 2.04
N MET A 427 17.48 -9.79 2.30
CA MET A 427 16.21 -9.65 2.99
C MET A 427 15.28 -8.68 2.28
N SER A 428 14.12 -9.17 1.89
CA SER A 428 13.11 -8.45 1.12
C SER A 428 11.99 -7.98 2.03
N SER A 429 11.57 -6.73 1.86
CA SER A 429 10.43 -6.19 2.60
C SER A 429 9.10 -6.72 2.06
N PRO A 430 8.02 -6.72 2.86
CA PRO A 430 6.68 -6.80 2.30
C PRO A 430 6.43 -5.63 1.35
N ILE A 431 5.36 -5.70 0.55
CA ILE A 431 4.95 -4.56 -0.28
C ILE A 431 4.45 -3.40 0.62
N LEU A 432 5.08 -2.24 0.45
CA LEU A 432 4.87 -1.02 1.21
C LEU A 432 4.24 0.10 0.35
N ARG A 433 3.73 1.13 1.03
CA ARG A 433 3.13 2.34 0.45
C ARG A 433 3.95 3.56 0.79
N ASP A 434 3.90 4.57 -0.07
CA ASP A 434 4.53 5.87 0.18
C ASP A 434 3.81 6.62 1.33
N SER A 435 4.11 6.23 2.57
CA SER A 435 3.46 6.74 3.78
C SER A 435 4.44 6.74 4.96
N PRO A 436 4.30 7.67 5.91
CA PRO A 436 5.14 7.66 7.10
C PRO A 436 5.10 6.36 7.89
N LYS A 437 3.94 5.70 7.94
CA LYS A 437 3.76 4.42 8.62
C LYS A 437 4.68 3.33 8.05
N ASP A 438 4.76 3.23 6.73
CA ASP A 438 5.53 2.16 6.08
C ASP A 438 7.02 2.46 6.02
N PHE A 439 7.42 3.72 5.88
CA PHE A 439 8.82 4.11 6.11
C PHE A 439 9.24 3.86 7.57
N GLY A 440 8.34 4.05 8.54
CA GLY A 440 8.58 3.68 9.95
C GLY A 440 8.94 2.22 10.14
N LYS A 441 8.23 1.30 9.44
CA LYS A 441 8.56 -0.14 9.49
C LYS A 441 9.97 -0.43 9.01
N ILE A 442 10.45 0.25 7.96
CA ILE A 442 11.82 0.07 7.46
C ILE A 442 12.82 0.51 8.52
N VAL A 443 12.59 1.66 9.15
CA VAL A 443 13.45 2.18 10.23
C VAL A 443 13.49 1.22 11.41
N ASP A 444 12.35 0.72 11.85
CA ASP A 444 12.25 -0.23 12.95
C ASP A 444 13.01 -1.52 12.64
N VAL A 445 12.85 -2.08 11.42
CA VAL A 445 13.61 -3.26 10.99
C VAL A 445 15.10 -2.98 10.92
N LEU A 446 15.55 -1.86 10.37
CA LEU A 446 16.98 -1.52 10.34
C LEU A 446 17.56 -1.34 11.76
N ARG A 447 16.78 -0.84 12.72
CA ARG A 447 17.17 -0.81 14.15
C ARG A 447 17.32 -2.21 14.71
N ILE A 448 16.37 -3.10 14.43
CA ILE A 448 16.41 -4.51 14.87
C ILE A 448 17.61 -5.23 14.25
N LEU A 449 17.87 -5.07 12.95
CA LEU A 449 19.03 -5.67 12.29
C LEU A 449 20.34 -5.18 12.93
N ARG A 450 20.52 -3.87 13.06
CA ARG A 450 21.78 -3.28 13.57
C ARG A 450 21.96 -3.46 15.08
N GLY A 451 20.88 -3.69 15.83
CA GLY A 451 20.90 -3.97 17.27
C GLY A 451 20.84 -5.45 17.66
N GLY A 452 20.40 -6.33 16.74
CA GLY A 452 20.31 -7.78 16.96
C GLY A 452 21.44 -8.56 16.29
N LEU A 453 21.97 -8.05 15.18
CA LEU A 453 23.08 -8.64 14.42
C LEU A 453 24.32 -7.74 14.41
N ARG A 454 25.38 -8.27 13.79
CA ARG A 454 26.59 -7.53 13.40
C ARG A 454 26.67 -7.39 11.87
N PRO A 455 25.76 -6.63 11.23
CA PRO A 455 25.75 -6.53 9.78
C PRO A 455 27.01 -5.84 9.27
N MET A 456 27.51 -6.35 8.14
CA MET A 456 28.65 -5.81 7.42
C MET A 456 28.27 -5.60 5.96
N LEU A 457 29.02 -4.73 5.28
CA LEU A 457 28.81 -4.40 3.87
C LEU A 457 30.14 -4.48 3.15
N ASP A 458 30.12 -4.99 1.93
CA ASP A 458 31.18 -4.81 0.95
C ASP A 458 30.58 -4.43 -0.41
N ILE A 459 31.39 -4.43 -1.46
CA ILE A 459 30.97 -4.06 -2.81
C ILE A 459 30.02 -5.08 -3.47
N SER A 460 29.88 -6.29 -2.91
CA SER A 460 28.89 -7.27 -3.39
C SER A 460 27.48 -6.85 -3.01
N CYS A 461 27.31 -6.16 -1.88
CA CYS A 461 26.03 -5.73 -1.36
C CYS A 461 25.44 -4.55 -2.17
N GLY A 462 24.14 -4.60 -2.39
CA GLY A 462 23.29 -3.58 -3.00
C GLY A 462 22.05 -3.26 -2.14
N LEU A 463 21.43 -2.12 -2.45
CA LEU A 463 20.04 -1.85 -2.08
C LEU A 463 19.22 -1.90 -3.36
N HIS A 464 18.22 -2.79 -3.41
CA HIS A 464 17.24 -2.77 -4.48
C HIS A 464 15.95 -2.11 -4.03
N VAL A 465 15.34 -1.34 -4.93
CA VAL A 465 14.01 -0.77 -4.74
C VAL A 465 13.13 -1.22 -5.88
N HIS A 466 12.01 -1.84 -5.55
CA HIS A 466 11.01 -2.31 -6.50
C HIS A 466 9.82 -1.38 -6.45
N VAL A 467 9.50 -0.69 -7.55
CA VAL A 467 8.36 0.23 -7.62
C VAL A 467 7.23 -0.41 -8.43
N GLY A 468 6.05 -0.51 -7.82
CA GLY A 468 4.83 -1.04 -8.42
C GLY A 468 3.67 -0.04 -8.37
N SER A 469 2.49 -0.50 -8.77
CA SER A 469 1.25 0.27 -8.69
C SER A 469 0.07 -0.65 -8.39
N VAL A 470 -0.80 -0.26 -7.46
CA VAL A 470 -2.04 -0.99 -7.16
C VAL A 470 -2.99 -1.03 -8.37
N ARG A 471 -2.83 -0.09 -9.30
CA ARG A 471 -3.60 0.03 -10.55
C ARG A 471 -2.95 -0.71 -11.72
N GLY A 472 -1.70 -1.14 -11.57
CA GLY A 472 -0.86 -1.63 -12.66
C GLY A 472 -0.52 -0.55 -13.69
N PHE A 473 0.43 -0.86 -14.56
CA PHE A 473 0.92 0.06 -15.59
C PHE A 473 0.24 -0.18 -16.94
N SER A 474 0.19 0.85 -17.77
CA SER A 474 -0.09 0.69 -19.21
C SER A 474 1.23 0.59 -19.99
N LEU A 475 1.22 -0.01 -21.19
CA LEU A 475 2.42 0.00 -22.05
C LEU A 475 2.88 1.42 -22.39
N HIS A 476 1.93 2.36 -22.53
CA HIS A 476 2.22 3.78 -22.76
C HIS A 476 2.97 4.41 -21.58
N SER A 477 2.46 4.19 -20.36
CA SER A 477 3.13 4.61 -19.12
C SER A 477 4.54 4.02 -19.01
N LEU A 478 4.72 2.74 -19.33
CA LEU A 478 6.03 2.09 -19.30
C LEU A 478 7.01 2.70 -20.29
N LYS A 479 6.58 3.05 -21.51
CA LYS A 479 7.41 3.78 -22.48
C LYS A 479 7.86 5.13 -21.94
N ARG A 480 6.96 5.88 -21.29
CA ARG A 480 7.30 7.14 -20.63
C ARG A 480 8.24 6.96 -19.44
N ILE A 481 8.02 5.95 -18.60
CA ILE A 481 8.94 5.66 -17.48
C ILE A 481 10.33 5.31 -18.01
N ALA A 482 10.44 4.40 -18.98
CA ALA A 482 11.72 4.01 -19.57
C ALA A 482 12.42 5.18 -20.27
N THR A 483 11.67 6.04 -20.98
CA THR A 483 12.22 7.25 -21.62
C THR A 483 12.81 8.21 -20.59
N LEU A 484 12.07 8.46 -19.50
CA LEU A 484 12.54 9.32 -18.41
C LEU A 484 13.80 8.72 -17.79
N ILE A 485 13.78 7.42 -17.47
CA ILE A 485 14.93 6.71 -16.88
C ILE A 485 16.13 6.83 -17.82
N MET A 486 16.02 6.51 -19.11
CA MET A 486 17.15 6.65 -20.07
C MET A 486 17.77 8.04 -20.11
N ILE A 487 16.98 9.11 -19.89
CA ILE A 487 17.47 10.50 -19.86
C ILE A 487 18.17 10.81 -18.54
N VAL A 488 17.64 10.33 -17.41
CA VAL A 488 18.14 10.68 -16.07
C VAL A 488 19.17 9.69 -15.53
N ASP A 489 19.29 8.51 -16.13
CA ASP A 489 20.23 7.44 -15.75
C ASP A 489 21.67 7.97 -15.57
N PRO A 490 22.23 8.79 -16.48
CA PRO A 490 23.55 9.38 -16.28
C PRO A 490 23.67 10.23 -15.00
N ILE A 491 22.58 10.90 -14.59
CA ILE A 491 22.53 11.69 -13.35
C ILE A 491 22.42 10.75 -12.15
N LEU A 492 21.58 9.70 -12.24
CA LEU A 492 21.43 8.72 -11.15
C LEU A 492 22.75 8.02 -10.80
N TYR A 493 23.57 7.70 -11.80
CA TYR A 493 24.90 7.11 -11.55
C TYR A 493 25.90 8.06 -10.89
N THR A 494 25.62 9.37 -10.83
CA THR A 494 26.41 10.30 -10.01
C THR A 494 26.03 10.25 -8.53
N LEU A 495 24.85 9.70 -8.19
CA LEU A 495 24.31 9.63 -6.84
C LEU A 495 24.64 8.32 -6.11
N VAL A 496 25.22 7.35 -6.80
CA VAL A 496 25.64 6.06 -6.26
C VAL A 496 27.15 5.93 -6.26
N HIS A 497 27.68 4.97 -5.50
CA HIS A 497 29.12 4.70 -5.49
C HIS A 497 29.63 4.49 -6.93
N PRO A 498 30.74 5.15 -7.35
CA PRO A 498 31.14 5.12 -8.74
C PRO A 498 31.30 3.70 -9.30
N SER A 499 31.80 2.73 -8.51
CA SER A 499 31.96 1.33 -8.92
C SER A 499 30.72 0.71 -9.59
N ARG A 500 29.53 1.17 -9.23
CA ARG A 500 28.25 0.59 -9.69
C ARG A 500 28.06 0.71 -11.19
N GLN A 501 28.59 1.75 -11.85
CA GLN A 501 28.42 1.89 -13.31
C GLN A 501 29.27 0.90 -14.13
N TRP A 502 30.27 0.25 -13.51
CA TRP A 502 31.13 -0.75 -14.16
C TRP A 502 30.86 -2.18 -13.69
N SER A 503 29.93 -2.36 -12.75
CA SER A 503 29.53 -3.67 -12.28
C SER A 503 28.58 -4.33 -13.29
N PRO A 504 28.83 -5.60 -13.67
CA PRO A 504 27.91 -6.36 -14.54
C PRO A 504 26.57 -6.65 -13.86
N MET A 505 26.44 -6.37 -12.56
CA MET A 505 25.21 -6.56 -11.79
C MET A 505 24.33 -5.29 -11.73
N THR A 506 24.84 -4.17 -12.25
CA THR A 506 24.16 -2.87 -12.24
C THR A 506 24.51 -2.05 -13.49
N GLU A 507 24.43 -2.66 -14.67
CA GLU A 507 24.77 -2.01 -15.94
C GLU A 507 23.84 -0.81 -16.25
N PRO A 508 24.37 0.38 -16.62
CA PRO A 508 23.55 1.55 -16.93
C PRO A 508 22.60 1.31 -18.10
N LEU A 509 21.30 1.55 -17.90
CA LEU A 509 20.27 1.33 -18.90
C LEU A 509 20.53 2.14 -20.17
N HIS A 510 20.98 3.39 -20.02
CA HIS A 510 21.25 4.29 -21.16
C HIS A 510 22.45 3.88 -22.03
N LEU A 511 23.32 2.98 -21.54
CA LEU A 511 24.51 2.48 -22.26
C LEU A 511 24.35 1.02 -22.70
N GLU A 512 23.79 0.18 -21.84
CA GLU A 512 23.93 -1.27 -21.94
C GLU A 512 22.65 -1.99 -22.37
N ALA A 513 21.49 -1.32 -22.35
CA ALA A 513 20.25 -1.88 -22.87
C ALA A 513 20.38 -2.26 -24.36
N THR A 514 19.61 -3.26 -24.79
CA THR A 514 19.58 -3.71 -26.19
C THR A 514 19.32 -2.55 -27.17
N VAL A 515 18.39 -1.65 -26.85
CA VAL A 515 18.14 -0.45 -27.66
C VAL A 515 19.29 0.54 -27.60
N ALA A 516 19.99 0.65 -26.47
CA ALA A 516 21.12 1.56 -26.28
C ALA A 516 22.32 1.19 -27.17
N LYS A 517 22.55 -0.11 -27.34
CA LYS A 517 23.61 -0.72 -28.16
C LYS A 517 23.24 -0.96 -29.63
N ALA A 518 22.00 -0.70 -30.03
CA ALA A 518 21.57 -0.94 -31.40
C ALA A 518 22.39 -0.12 -32.41
N GLU A 519 22.92 -0.79 -33.44
CA GLU A 519 23.60 -0.17 -34.58
C GLU A 519 22.60 0.21 -35.69
N ASP A 520 21.48 -0.52 -35.76
CA ASP A 520 20.38 -0.37 -36.70
C ASP A 520 19.28 0.57 -36.13
N LEU A 521 19.68 1.79 -35.76
CA LEU A 521 18.73 2.80 -35.28
C LEU A 521 18.01 3.48 -36.46
N PRO A 522 16.70 3.74 -36.35
CA PRO A 522 16.00 4.55 -37.34
C PRO A 522 16.61 5.97 -37.35
N ASP A 523 16.83 6.52 -38.54
CA ASP A 523 17.33 7.89 -38.68
C ASP A 523 16.20 8.90 -38.45
N TYR A 524 15.75 9.03 -37.20
CA TYR A 524 14.73 10.01 -36.84
C TYR A 524 15.29 11.42 -37.09
N THR A 525 14.87 12.02 -38.20
CA THR A 525 15.09 13.42 -38.54
C THR A 525 13.75 14.15 -38.48
N ALA A 526 13.75 15.44 -38.11
CA ALA A 526 12.54 16.26 -38.20
C ALA A 526 11.95 16.27 -39.63
N ALA A 527 12.74 15.90 -40.65
CA ALA A 527 12.36 15.74 -42.05
C ALA A 527 11.70 14.38 -42.39
N PHE A 528 11.37 13.52 -41.41
CA PHE A 528 10.37 12.46 -41.62
C PHE A 528 8.97 13.04 -41.93
N GLU A 529 8.81 14.36 -41.73
CA GLU A 529 7.75 15.18 -42.28
C GLU A 529 7.79 15.21 -43.83
N PHE A 530 6.83 14.50 -44.44
CA PHE A 530 6.26 14.84 -45.76
C PHE A 530 7.14 14.74 -47.03
N GLU A 531 7.87 13.64 -47.24
CA GLU A 531 8.15 13.20 -48.63
C GLU A 531 7.22 12.03 -48.99
N ASP A 532 6.33 12.30 -49.95
CA ASP A 532 5.36 11.41 -50.64
C ASP A 532 3.98 11.12 -49.99
N ALA A 533 3.44 12.00 -49.15
CA ALA A 533 2.01 11.93 -48.75
C ALA A 533 1.02 12.32 -49.86
N TYR A 534 1.49 12.80 -51.02
CA TYR A 534 0.63 13.19 -52.15
C TYR A 534 0.44 12.10 -53.22
N ASP A 535 1.14 10.97 -53.15
CA ASP A 535 1.01 9.94 -54.19
C ASP A 535 1.17 8.51 -53.65
N LYS A 536 0.18 8.05 -52.87
CA LYS A 536 -0.60 6.80 -53.12
C LYS A 536 -1.24 6.22 -51.85
N SER A 537 -2.57 6.28 -51.86
CA SER A 537 -3.53 5.34 -51.27
C SER A 537 -3.57 5.14 -49.75
N GLU A 538 -4.75 5.43 -49.20
CA GLU A 538 -5.28 5.11 -47.87
C GLU A 538 -5.36 3.58 -47.56
N SER A 539 -4.41 2.74 -48.01
CA SER A 539 -4.56 1.28 -47.98
C SER A 539 -3.42 0.48 -47.37
N ASN A 540 -2.40 1.10 -46.74
CA ASN A 540 -1.37 0.34 -46.01
C ASN A 540 -1.51 0.50 -44.48
N PRO A 541 -2.05 -0.51 -43.76
CA PRO A 541 -2.18 -0.48 -42.31
C PRO A 541 -0.87 -0.22 -41.55
N LEU A 542 0.28 -0.67 -42.09
CA LEU A 542 1.58 -0.49 -41.45
C LEU A 542 2.04 0.97 -41.42
N GLN A 543 1.73 1.75 -42.47
CA GLN A 543 2.08 3.18 -42.51
C GLN A 543 1.24 3.98 -41.51
N VAL A 544 -0.07 3.70 -41.41
CA VAL A 544 -0.97 4.36 -40.46
C VAL A 544 -0.55 4.07 -39.01
N VAL A 545 -0.17 2.83 -38.70
CA VAL A 545 0.35 2.45 -37.38
C VAL A 545 1.66 3.19 -37.06
N MET A 546 2.58 3.27 -38.03
CA MET A 546 3.85 3.97 -37.84
C MET A 546 3.66 5.49 -37.64
N SER A 547 2.77 6.13 -38.42
CA SER A 547 2.44 7.54 -38.23
C SER A 547 1.82 7.80 -36.85
N LYS A 548 0.97 6.89 -36.35
CA LYS A 548 0.37 7.03 -35.01
C LYS A 548 1.39 6.87 -33.88
N VAL A 549 2.33 5.94 -34.03
CA VAL A 549 3.46 5.77 -33.10
C VAL A 549 4.33 7.02 -33.04
N LEU A 550 4.64 7.61 -34.20
CA LEU A 550 5.45 8.83 -34.28
C LEU A 550 4.73 10.03 -33.64
N LEU A 551 3.44 10.19 -33.90
CA LEU A 551 2.63 11.25 -33.27
C LEU A 551 2.58 11.12 -31.74
N ASP A 552 2.45 9.89 -31.22
CA ASP A 552 2.44 9.66 -29.77
C ASP A 552 3.82 9.90 -29.14
N LEU A 553 4.90 9.50 -29.81
CA LEU A 553 6.27 9.82 -29.42
C LEU A 553 6.49 11.34 -29.36
N GLU A 554 6.15 12.07 -30.44
CA GLU A 554 6.34 13.52 -30.56
C GLU A 554 5.45 14.32 -29.60
N ALA A 555 4.28 13.81 -29.25
CA ALA A 555 3.42 14.42 -28.26
C ALA A 555 4.03 14.37 -26.84
N ASN A 556 4.83 13.34 -26.54
CA ASN A 556 5.36 13.11 -25.19
C ASN A 556 6.85 13.45 -25.04
N VAL A 557 7.63 13.42 -26.12
CA VAL A 557 9.08 13.53 -26.09
C VAL A 557 9.56 14.72 -26.91
N PRO A 558 10.39 15.62 -26.36
CA PRO A 558 10.95 16.77 -27.07
C PRO A 558 12.09 16.33 -28.00
N MET A 559 11.73 15.63 -29.08
CA MET A 559 12.70 14.96 -29.95
C MET A 559 13.76 15.92 -30.52
N ASN A 560 13.41 17.18 -30.76
CA ASN A 560 14.32 18.19 -31.30
C ASN A 560 15.41 18.64 -30.34
N ASP A 561 15.19 18.48 -29.03
CA ASP A 561 16.12 18.90 -27.98
C ASP A 561 17.10 17.78 -27.59
N LEU A 562 16.87 16.55 -28.07
CA LEU A 562 17.67 15.37 -27.70
C LEU A 562 18.81 15.09 -28.68
N PRO A 563 19.90 14.41 -28.26
CA PRO A 563 20.96 13.96 -29.17
C PRO A 563 20.45 12.98 -30.24
N ARG A 564 21.01 13.02 -31.46
CA ARG A 564 20.56 12.20 -32.60
C ARG A 564 20.49 10.69 -32.29
N LYS A 565 21.49 10.15 -31.59
CA LYS A 565 21.49 8.73 -31.20
C LYS A 565 20.30 8.40 -30.30
N LEU A 566 20.04 9.24 -29.29
CA LEU A 566 18.92 9.05 -28.37
C LEU A 566 17.57 9.15 -29.08
N ARG A 567 17.41 10.05 -30.06
CA ARG A 567 16.20 10.10 -30.91
C ARG A 567 15.92 8.76 -31.58
N GLY A 568 16.92 8.15 -32.21
CA GLY A 568 16.78 6.84 -32.84
C GLY A 568 16.44 5.72 -31.84
N GLN A 569 17.07 5.74 -30.66
CA GLN A 569 16.79 4.79 -29.58
C GLN A 569 15.34 4.91 -29.10
N LEU A 570 14.87 6.12 -28.82
CA LEU A 570 13.49 6.36 -28.38
C LEU A 570 12.48 6.03 -29.48
N ALA A 571 12.74 6.36 -30.75
CA ALA A 571 11.89 5.95 -31.85
C ALA A 571 11.75 4.41 -31.94
N LYS A 572 12.85 3.67 -31.79
CA LYS A 572 12.83 2.19 -31.76
C LYS A 572 12.07 1.65 -30.55
N LEU A 573 12.28 2.22 -29.37
CA LEU A 573 11.56 1.83 -28.15
C LEU A 573 10.05 2.10 -28.24
N TRP A 574 9.67 3.29 -28.72
CA TRP A 574 8.27 3.69 -28.84
C TRP A 574 7.53 2.96 -29.96
N ALA A 575 8.24 2.41 -30.96
CA ALA A 575 7.68 1.55 -31.99
C ALA A 575 7.27 0.15 -31.50
N THR A 576 7.59 -0.21 -30.26
CA THR A 576 7.17 -1.50 -29.68
C THR A 576 5.65 -1.53 -29.48
N ASP A 577 4.99 -2.62 -29.89
CA ASP A 577 3.53 -2.78 -29.86
C ASP A 577 3.06 -3.77 -28.78
N SER A 578 4.00 -4.41 -28.10
CA SER A 578 3.78 -5.46 -27.11
C SER A 578 4.76 -5.32 -25.95
N LEU A 579 4.33 -5.78 -24.76
CA LEU A 579 5.17 -5.81 -23.58
C LEU A 579 6.45 -6.64 -23.82
N ALA A 580 6.35 -7.79 -24.50
CA ALA A 580 7.52 -8.64 -24.76
C ALA A 580 8.58 -7.92 -25.63
N SER A 581 8.16 -7.22 -26.69
CA SER A 581 9.07 -6.44 -27.53
C SER A 581 9.69 -5.27 -26.76
N PHE A 582 8.88 -4.57 -25.97
CA PHE A 582 9.33 -3.48 -25.08
C PHE A 582 10.39 -3.95 -24.07
N LEU A 583 10.12 -5.03 -23.34
CA LEU A 583 11.07 -5.62 -22.39
C LEU A 583 12.35 -6.09 -23.08
N GLY A 584 12.23 -6.67 -24.28
CA GLY A 584 13.38 -7.08 -25.07
C GLY A 584 14.30 -5.92 -25.47
N GLN A 585 13.75 -4.72 -25.72
CA GLN A 585 14.57 -3.52 -26.00
C GLN A 585 15.33 -3.00 -24.77
N LEU A 586 14.81 -3.25 -23.57
CA LEU A 586 15.40 -2.77 -22.30
C LEU A 586 16.33 -3.79 -21.64
N ALA A 587 16.39 -5.02 -22.14
CA ALA A 587 17.22 -6.07 -21.57
C ALA A 587 18.73 -5.76 -21.74
N PRO A 588 19.55 -6.00 -20.71
CA PRO A 588 21.02 -5.88 -20.79
C PRO A 588 21.63 -7.07 -21.56
N PHE A 589 22.95 -7.10 -21.68
CA PHE A 589 23.66 -8.23 -22.28
C PHE A 589 23.42 -9.54 -21.49
N ARG A 590 23.49 -10.69 -22.18
CA ARG A 590 23.23 -11.99 -21.56
C ARG A 590 24.22 -12.24 -20.41
N GLY A 591 23.67 -12.49 -19.21
CA GLY A 591 24.44 -12.78 -18.00
C GLY A 591 24.71 -11.56 -17.13
N CYS A 592 24.40 -10.36 -17.59
CA CYS A 592 24.45 -9.12 -16.81
C CYS A 592 23.07 -8.78 -16.23
N LYS A 593 23.03 -7.94 -15.20
CA LYS A 593 21.83 -7.29 -14.66
C LYS A 593 21.94 -5.78 -14.87
N GLY A 594 20.84 -5.15 -15.27
CA GLY A 594 20.76 -3.69 -15.42
C GLY A 594 20.60 -3.00 -14.07
N GLY A 595 21.11 -1.77 -13.97
CA GLY A 595 20.84 -0.89 -12.84
C GLY A 595 19.35 -0.57 -12.71
N THR A 596 18.59 -0.57 -13.81
CA THR A 596 17.13 -0.64 -13.80
C THR A 596 16.66 -1.85 -14.59
N ALA A 597 15.75 -2.63 -14.01
CA ALA A 597 15.18 -3.82 -14.63
C ALA A 597 13.65 -3.76 -14.70
N PHE A 598 13.10 -4.20 -15.83
CA PHE A 598 11.66 -4.30 -16.08
C PHE A 598 11.17 -5.77 -16.13
N GLY A 599 12.05 -6.72 -15.82
CA GLY A 599 11.84 -8.15 -16.05
C GLY A 599 10.72 -8.79 -15.21
N ALA A 600 10.34 -8.17 -14.09
CA ALA A 600 9.26 -8.65 -13.22
C ALA A 600 7.85 -8.28 -13.75
N LEU A 601 7.75 -7.52 -14.84
CA LEU A 601 6.48 -7.06 -15.41
C LEU A 601 5.81 -8.12 -16.28
N LYS A 602 4.51 -8.35 -16.03
CA LYS A 602 3.68 -9.33 -16.76
C LYS A 602 2.26 -8.80 -16.99
N TRP A 603 1.64 -9.23 -18.09
CA TRP A 603 0.25 -8.88 -18.39
C TRP A 603 -0.70 -9.41 -17.32
N ASP A 604 -1.63 -8.58 -16.88
CA ASP A 604 -2.74 -8.97 -16.02
C ASP A 604 -4.03 -9.08 -16.84
N PHE A 605 -4.56 -10.31 -16.91
CA PHE A 605 -5.81 -10.63 -17.60
C PHE A 605 -7.00 -10.84 -16.65
N THR A 606 -6.82 -10.63 -15.34
CA THR A 606 -7.81 -11.00 -14.32
C THR A 606 -8.97 -10.01 -14.16
N LYS A 607 -8.86 -8.77 -14.68
CA LYS A 607 -9.93 -7.76 -14.60
C LYS A 607 -10.53 -7.43 -15.98
N PRO A 608 -11.84 -7.60 -16.21
CA PRO A 608 -12.51 -7.14 -17.42
C PRO A 608 -12.85 -5.64 -17.30
N SER A 609 -11.90 -4.74 -17.58
CA SER A 609 -12.22 -3.31 -17.72
C SER A 609 -11.20 -2.55 -18.59
N ASN A 610 -11.69 -1.68 -19.49
CA ASN A 610 -11.04 -0.56 -20.20
C ASN A 610 -9.53 -0.63 -20.57
N GLY A 611 -9.02 -1.81 -20.94
CA GLY A 611 -7.69 -2.00 -21.55
C GLY A 611 -6.75 -2.87 -20.72
N PRO A 612 -5.80 -3.60 -21.34
CA PRO A 612 -4.91 -4.51 -20.64
C PRO A 612 -3.92 -3.73 -19.75
N ARG A 613 -3.72 -4.19 -18.51
CA ARG A 613 -2.79 -3.62 -17.52
C ARG A 613 -1.62 -4.58 -17.28
N VAL A 614 -0.48 -4.02 -16.89
CA VAL A 614 0.74 -4.75 -16.56
C VAL A 614 0.94 -4.72 -15.05
N LYS A 615 1.04 -5.89 -14.42
CA LYS A 615 1.39 -6.07 -13.00
C LYS A 615 2.87 -6.38 -12.85
N GLY A 616 3.40 -6.19 -11.64
CA GLY A 616 4.81 -6.38 -11.31
C GLY A 616 5.46 -5.07 -10.92
N THR A 617 6.79 -5.07 -10.87
CA THR A 617 7.58 -3.94 -10.40
C THR A 617 8.67 -3.57 -11.40
N ILE A 618 9.05 -2.29 -11.37
CA ILE A 618 10.29 -1.79 -11.96
C ILE A 618 11.32 -1.80 -10.85
N GLU A 619 12.41 -2.51 -11.06
CA GLU A 619 13.45 -2.74 -10.08
C GLU A 619 14.64 -1.80 -10.34
N PHE A 620 15.16 -1.19 -9.28
CA PHE A 620 16.32 -0.30 -9.30
C PHE A 620 17.41 -0.88 -8.41
N ARG A 621 18.53 -1.27 -9.02
CA ARG A 621 19.66 -1.96 -8.38
C ARG A 621 20.89 -1.07 -8.19
N MET A 622 20.87 0.19 -8.64
CA MET A 622 22.09 1.00 -8.75
C MET A 622 22.77 1.29 -7.40
N LEU A 623 22.00 1.50 -6.33
CA LEU A 623 22.57 1.95 -5.06
C LEU A 623 23.39 0.83 -4.41
N GLU A 624 24.58 1.19 -3.92
CA GLU A 624 25.40 0.30 -3.11
C GLU A 624 24.68 -0.14 -1.83
N GLY A 625 25.10 -1.28 -1.28
CA GLY A 625 24.57 -1.83 -0.05
C GLY A 625 24.60 -0.80 1.07
N THR A 626 23.47 -0.64 1.75
CA THR A 626 23.32 0.32 2.84
C THR A 626 22.25 -0.14 3.82
N LEU A 627 22.49 0.11 5.10
CA LEU A 627 21.48 0.03 6.17
C LEU A 627 21.34 1.40 6.86
N ASP A 628 21.52 2.48 6.08
CA ASP A 628 21.25 3.85 6.48
C ASP A 628 19.81 4.24 6.08
N PRO A 629 18.89 4.38 7.05
CA PRO A 629 17.50 4.67 6.75
C PRO A 629 17.29 6.05 6.11
N VAL A 630 18.19 7.03 6.33
CA VAL A 630 18.09 8.35 5.69
C VAL A 630 18.36 8.24 4.19
N LEU A 631 19.44 7.56 3.82
CA LEU A 631 19.77 7.31 2.41
C LEU A 631 18.70 6.46 1.71
N ILE A 632 18.24 5.38 2.36
CA ILE A 632 17.16 4.51 1.84
C ILE A 632 15.90 5.32 1.59
N THR A 633 15.50 6.20 2.52
CA THR A 633 14.30 7.03 2.38
C THR A 633 14.44 8.01 1.21
N HIS A 634 15.54 8.76 1.13
CA HIS A 634 15.76 9.69 0.02
C HIS A 634 15.79 8.98 -1.34
N TRP A 635 16.48 7.84 -1.42
CA TRP A 635 16.59 7.06 -2.66
C TRP A 635 15.23 6.52 -3.10
N THR A 636 14.48 5.90 -2.18
CA THR A 636 13.14 5.36 -2.44
C THR A 636 12.18 6.46 -2.91
N LYS A 637 12.17 7.63 -2.24
CA LYS A 637 11.36 8.79 -2.65
C LYS A 637 11.73 9.28 -4.05
N LEU A 638 13.02 9.35 -4.37
CA LEU A 638 13.48 9.74 -5.71
C LEU A 638 12.93 8.80 -6.79
N LEU A 639 13.05 7.49 -6.58
CA LEU A 639 12.61 6.47 -7.52
C LEU A 639 11.08 6.41 -7.67
N LEU A 640 10.34 6.50 -6.56
CA LEU A 640 8.88 6.62 -6.57
C LEU A 640 8.42 7.79 -7.45
N ARG A 641 9.05 8.96 -7.30
CA ARG A 641 8.71 10.16 -8.08
C ARG A 641 9.06 10.04 -9.56
N ILE A 642 10.15 9.36 -9.92
CA ILE A 642 10.48 9.07 -11.32
C ILE A 642 9.38 8.22 -11.96
N VAL A 643 8.97 7.14 -11.30
CA VAL A 643 7.92 6.25 -11.82
C VAL A 643 6.57 6.97 -11.89
N GLU A 644 6.20 7.71 -10.85
CA GLU A 644 4.97 8.51 -10.82
C GLU A 644 4.91 9.54 -11.95
N LYS A 645 5.99 10.30 -12.20
CA LYS A 645 6.01 11.28 -13.29
C LYS A 645 5.93 10.61 -14.66
N GLY A 646 6.52 9.44 -14.83
CA GLY A 646 6.37 8.63 -16.04
C GLY A 646 4.95 8.14 -16.27
N ASP A 647 4.24 7.74 -15.22
CA ASP A 647 2.92 7.11 -15.32
C ASP A 647 1.73 8.10 -15.25
N ALA A 648 1.72 9.03 -14.29
CA ALA A 648 0.56 9.86 -13.97
C ALA A 648 0.59 11.28 -14.54
N ALA A 649 1.77 11.83 -14.90
CA ALA A 649 1.82 13.21 -15.40
C ALA A 649 1.03 13.35 -16.70
N THR A 650 0.39 14.50 -16.91
CA THR A 650 -0.24 14.79 -18.21
C THR A 650 0.83 14.88 -19.30
N THR A 651 0.46 14.64 -20.55
CA THR A 651 1.38 14.75 -21.69
C THR A 651 2.11 16.10 -21.73
N LYS A 652 1.41 17.20 -21.43
CA LYS A 652 1.99 18.55 -21.37
C LYS A 652 3.03 18.69 -20.25
N GLU A 653 2.72 18.23 -19.05
CA GLU A 653 3.64 18.29 -17.91
C GLU A 653 4.88 17.43 -18.15
N TYR A 654 4.67 16.22 -18.68
CA TYR A 654 5.74 15.29 -18.98
C TYR A 654 6.67 15.80 -20.09
N PHE A 655 6.11 16.35 -21.16
CA PHE A 655 6.89 16.96 -22.23
C PHE A 655 7.73 18.14 -21.71
N ALA A 656 7.11 19.04 -20.92
CA ALA A 656 7.81 20.18 -20.34
C ALA A 656 8.96 19.73 -19.41
N MET A 657 8.70 18.71 -18.59
CA MET A 657 9.71 18.09 -17.72
C MET A 657 10.89 17.53 -18.52
N LEU A 658 10.63 16.74 -19.57
CA LEU A 658 11.68 16.21 -20.43
C LEU A 658 12.44 17.32 -21.16
N SER A 659 11.76 18.40 -21.56
CA SER A 659 12.40 19.55 -22.23
C SER A 659 13.40 20.20 -21.28
N THR A 660 12.99 20.44 -20.03
CA THR A 660 13.90 20.92 -18.99
C THR A 660 15.08 19.97 -18.83
N LEU A 661 14.88 18.66 -18.76
CA LEU A 661 15.98 17.70 -18.59
C LEU A 661 16.92 17.61 -19.80
N ALA A 662 16.42 17.89 -21.01
CA ALA A 662 17.20 17.87 -22.25
C ALA A 662 18.12 19.07 -22.42
N GLU A 663 17.85 20.20 -21.75
CA GLU A 663 18.71 21.40 -21.81
C GLU A 663 20.16 21.07 -21.44
N GLU A 664 21.09 21.47 -22.30
CA GLU A 664 22.53 21.34 -22.06
C GLU A 664 22.93 22.15 -20.83
N ARG A 665 23.60 21.50 -19.89
CA ARG A 665 24.11 22.08 -18.65
C ARG A 665 25.57 21.71 -18.44
N GLU A 666 26.36 22.68 -18.00
CA GLU A 666 27.82 22.54 -17.93
C GLU A 666 28.26 21.60 -16.80
N ASN A 667 27.59 21.67 -15.64
CA ASN A 667 28.01 20.93 -14.44
C ASN A 667 26.92 19.96 -13.95
N ALA A 668 27.36 19.00 -13.12
CA ALA A 668 26.49 17.96 -12.57
C ALA A 668 25.48 18.50 -11.54
N ASP A 669 25.84 19.54 -10.77
CA ASP A 669 24.94 20.15 -9.79
C ASP A 669 23.70 20.78 -10.44
N GLU A 670 23.87 21.47 -11.57
CA GLU A 670 22.76 22.04 -12.34
C GLU A 670 21.86 20.94 -12.94
N LYS A 671 22.45 19.84 -13.42
CA LYS A 671 21.69 18.68 -13.90
C LYS A 671 20.87 18.03 -12.79
N LEU A 672 21.48 17.87 -11.62
CA LEU A 672 20.80 17.33 -10.43
C LEU A 672 19.69 18.27 -9.96
N ALA A 673 19.93 19.57 -9.90
CA ALA A 673 18.92 20.56 -9.54
C ALA A 673 17.74 20.56 -10.53
N ALA A 674 18.02 20.47 -11.83
CA ALA A 674 17.00 20.35 -12.87
C ALA A 674 16.17 19.06 -12.71
N LEU A 675 16.82 17.92 -12.42
CA LEU A 675 16.13 16.66 -12.14
C LEU A 675 15.21 16.75 -10.93
N LEU A 676 15.73 17.23 -9.79
CA LEU A 676 14.93 17.31 -8.58
C LEU A 676 13.79 18.33 -8.72
N GLY A 677 14.01 19.46 -9.40
CA GLY A 677 12.94 20.40 -9.74
C GLY A 677 11.85 19.79 -10.64
N ALA A 678 12.26 19.07 -11.69
CA ALA A 678 11.35 18.34 -12.58
C ALA A 678 10.46 17.32 -11.83
N LEU A 679 11.00 16.69 -10.79
CA LEU A 679 10.29 15.70 -9.97
C LEU A 679 9.48 16.31 -8.82
N GLY A 680 9.69 17.60 -8.51
CA GLY A 680 9.12 18.29 -7.33
C GLY A 680 9.79 17.87 -6.01
N LEU A 681 11.10 17.63 -6.05
CA LEU A 681 11.94 17.15 -4.95
C LEU A 681 13.05 18.16 -4.59
N GLU A 682 12.82 19.45 -4.77
CA GLU A 682 13.80 20.53 -4.54
C GLU A 682 14.33 20.52 -3.10
N ARG A 683 13.51 20.10 -2.13
CA ARG A 683 13.92 19.96 -0.72
C ARG A 683 15.02 18.91 -0.53
N HIS A 684 15.15 17.95 -1.43
CA HIS A 684 16.14 16.87 -1.36
C HIS A 684 17.49 17.29 -1.96
N LEU A 685 17.58 18.45 -2.63
CA LEU A 685 18.78 18.90 -3.34
C LEU A 685 20.00 19.00 -2.42
N SER A 686 19.83 19.55 -1.22
CA SER A 686 20.96 19.72 -0.29
C SER A 686 21.58 18.39 0.16
N PHE A 687 20.78 17.33 0.24
CA PHE A 687 21.25 15.98 0.56
C PHE A 687 21.97 15.38 -0.65
N TRP A 688 21.30 15.36 -1.82
CA TRP A 688 21.85 14.73 -3.01
C TRP A 688 23.10 15.42 -3.56
N SER A 689 23.20 16.76 -3.47
CA SER A 689 24.44 17.46 -3.84
C SER A 689 25.63 17.01 -2.99
N LYS A 690 25.44 16.77 -1.69
CA LYS A 690 26.51 16.26 -0.82
C LYS A 690 26.93 14.84 -1.20
N VAL A 691 25.96 13.97 -1.49
CA VAL A 691 26.22 12.59 -1.93
C VAL A 691 26.96 12.60 -3.26
N MET A 692 26.49 13.37 -4.23
CA MET A 692 27.12 13.52 -5.54
C MET A 692 28.57 14.01 -5.44
N GLN A 693 28.81 15.06 -4.64
CA GLN A 693 30.16 15.61 -4.42
C GLN A 693 31.09 14.59 -3.75
N LYS A 694 30.58 13.81 -2.79
CA LYS A 694 31.32 12.71 -2.16
C LYS A 694 31.72 11.66 -3.19
N ASN A 695 30.80 11.24 -4.05
CA ASN A 695 31.06 10.20 -5.06
C ASN A 695 32.01 10.70 -6.16
N GLN A 696 31.88 11.95 -6.60
CA GLN A 696 32.79 12.56 -7.57
C GLN A 696 34.22 12.70 -7.04
N ALA A 697 34.39 12.93 -5.73
CA ALA A 697 35.70 13.05 -5.10
C ALA A 697 36.48 11.71 -5.02
N MET A 698 35.84 10.56 -5.29
CA MET A 698 36.49 9.25 -5.23
C MET A 698 37.37 8.93 -6.45
N ASP A 699 37.25 9.70 -7.54
CA ASP A 699 38.06 9.65 -8.78
C ASP A 699 38.48 8.24 -9.25
N VAL A 700 37.69 7.63 -10.15
CA VAL A 700 37.88 6.24 -10.56
C VAL A 700 38.89 6.12 -11.70
N ASP A 701 40.12 5.77 -11.34
CA ASP A 701 41.14 5.37 -12.30
C ASP A 701 41.03 3.86 -12.59
N LEU A 702 40.41 3.50 -13.72
CA LEU A 702 40.38 2.12 -14.19
C LEU A 702 41.80 1.63 -14.51
N GLU A 703 42.18 0.47 -13.98
CA GLU A 703 43.47 -0.18 -14.25
C GLU A 703 43.43 -0.88 -15.62
N GLU A 704 44.55 -0.99 -16.33
CA GLU A 704 44.66 -1.84 -17.51
C GLU A 704 45.20 -3.21 -17.12
N ASN A 705 44.49 -4.27 -17.49
CA ASN A 705 45.01 -5.63 -17.35
C ASN A 705 46.05 -5.98 -18.42
N ASP A 706 46.67 -7.16 -18.33
CA ASP A 706 47.70 -7.64 -19.26
C ASP A 706 47.26 -7.71 -20.74
N TYR A 707 45.95 -7.62 -21.00
CA TYR A 707 45.36 -7.60 -22.34
C TYR A 707 44.93 -6.20 -22.81
N GLY A 708 45.28 -5.14 -22.07
CA GLY A 708 44.89 -3.76 -22.34
C GLY A 708 43.40 -3.49 -22.10
N ARG A 709 42.71 -4.37 -21.37
CA ARG A 709 41.31 -4.15 -20.99
C ARG A 709 41.27 -3.38 -19.68
N LYS A 710 40.47 -2.31 -19.66
CA LYS A 710 40.18 -1.55 -18.45
C LYS A 710 39.40 -2.42 -17.46
N ILE A 711 39.91 -2.55 -16.25
CA ILE A 711 39.33 -3.25 -15.10
C ILE A 711 39.25 -2.32 -13.90
N MET A 712 38.48 -2.71 -12.90
CA MET A 712 38.35 -1.94 -11.67
C MET A 712 39.63 -2.04 -10.82
N PRO A 713 39.92 -1.02 -10.00
CA PRO A 713 40.97 -1.12 -8.99
C PRO A 713 40.79 -2.35 -8.09
N GLU A 714 41.88 -2.91 -7.57
CA GLU A 714 41.84 -4.12 -6.72
C GLU A 714 40.83 -4.03 -5.57
N ASP A 715 40.79 -2.90 -4.87
CA ASP A 715 39.91 -2.70 -3.71
C ASP A 715 38.42 -2.54 -4.12
N TRP A 716 38.11 -2.43 -5.41
CA TRP A 716 36.78 -2.16 -5.95
C TRP A 716 36.21 -3.35 -6.73
N GLU A 717 36.90 -4.49 -6.73
CA GLU A 717 36.46 -5.76 -7.32
C GLU A 717 36.57 -6.89 -6.29
N LEU A 718 35.59 -7.80 -6.26
CA LEU A 718 35.62 -8.89 -5.30
C LEU A 718 36.81 -9.83 -5.60
N PRO A 719 37.48 -10.37 -4.56
CA PRO A 719 38.61 -11.27 -4.77
C PRO A 719 38.29 -12.43 -5.70
N ILE A 720 37.07 -12.97 -5.66
CA ILE A 720 36.62 -14.10 -6.48
C ILE A 720 36.71 -13.86 -8.00
N TYR A 721 36.70 -12.61 -8.45
CA TYR A 721 36.81 -12.24 -9.86
C TYR A 721 38.24 -11.94 -10.30
N ARG A 722 39.18 -11.85 -9.35
CA ARG A 722 40.60 -11.58 -9.62
C ARG A 722 41.42 -12.85 -9.57
N GLU A 723 42.41 -12.99 -10.44
CA GLU A 723 43.47 -13.98 -10.26
C GLU A 723 44.44 -13.48 -9.18
N ALA A 724 44.88 -14.37 -8.28
CA ALA A 724 45.83 -14.01 -7.22
C ALA A 724 47.07 -14.89 -7.30
N GLU A 725 48.25 -14.26 -7.39
CA GLU A 725 49.53 -14.95 -7.28
C GLU A 725 49.88 -15.21 -5.81
N GLY A 726 50.32 -16.43 -5.47
CA GLY A 726 50.74 -16.79 -4.11
C GLY A 726 49.62 -17.33 -3.23
N ASN A 727 49.61 -16.96 -1.95
CA ASN A 727 48.65 -17.51 -0.98
C ASN A 727 47.28 -16.82 -1.10
N ARG A 728 46.39 -17.43 -1.87
CA ARG A 728 45.02 -16.96 -2.11
C ARG A 728 44.27 -16.59 -0.83
N GLN A 729 44.39 -17.40 0.22
CA GLN A 729 43.68 -17.14 1.48
C GLN A 729 44.17 -15.90 2.20
N GLU A 730 45.46 -15.62 2.12
CA GLU A 730 46.06 -14.44 2.75
C GLU A 730 45.68 -13.17 1.99
N PHE A 731 45.64 -13.24 0.66
CA PHE A 731 45.12 -12.18 -0.21
C PHE A 731 43.65 -11.86 0.11
N GLU A 732 42.78 -12.87 0.08
CA GLU A 732 41.34 -12.71 0.35
C GLU A 732 41.10 -12.13 1.74
N ARG A 733 41.76 -12.67 2.77
CA ARG A 733 41.70 -12.13 4.13
C ARG A 733 42.13 -10.65 4.18
N GLY A 734 43.25 -10.32 3.54
CA GLY A 734 43.76 -8.95 3.51
C GLY A 734 42.82 -7.98 2.79
N TRP A 735 42.14 -8.44 1.73
CA TRP A 735 41.15 -7.66 1.01
C TRP A 735 39.90 -7.42 1.85
N TYR A 736 39.31 -8.46 2.43
CA TYR A 736 38.11 -8.33 3.26
C TYR A 736 38.36 -7.47 4.51
N GLU A 737 39.56 -7.55 5.10
CA GLU A 737 39.94 -6.69 6.23
C GLU A 737 39.97 -5.19 5.88
N ARG A 738 40.25 -4.83 4.62
CA ARG A 738 40.27 -3.43 4.14
C ARG A 738 38.92 -2.95 3.64
N ASN A 739 38.16 -3.82 2.97
CA ASN A 739 37.00 -3.42 2.15
C ASN A 739 35.64 -3.74 2.79
N VAL A 740 35.60 -4.54 3.87
CA VAL A 740 34.35 -4.80 4.62
C VAL A 740 34.11 -3.71 5.66
N VAL A 741 33.03 -2.96 5.48
CA VAL A 741 32.54 -1.94 6.41
C VAL A 741 31.58 -2.57 7.40
N ARG A 742 31.74 -2.24 8.68
CA ARG A 742 30.89 -2.74 9.77
C ARG A 742 29.97 -1.64 10.24
N LEU A 743 28.71 -2.00 10.47
CA LEU A 743 27.67 -1.02 10.79
C LEU A 743 27.38 -1.02 12.29
N PRO A 744 27.47 0.14 12.98
CA PRO A 744 27.14 0.26 14.39
C PRO A 744 25.63 0.23 14.60
N GLU A 745 25.15 0.26 15.85
CA GLU A 745 23.73 0.50 16.15
C GLU A 745 23.26 1.86 15.60
N LEU A 746 21.94 2.00 15.40
CA LEU A 746 21.32 3.27 15.07
C LEU A 746 21.12 4.12 16.32
N ASP A 747 21.28 5.42 16.16
CA ASP A 747 20.96 6.44 17.16
C ASP A 747 19.44 6.58 17.36
N GLU A 748 19.03 7.04 18.54
CA GLU A 748 17.62 7.11 18.92
C GLU A 748 16.82 8.16 18.14
N ASP A 749 17.48 9.22 17.64
CA ASP A 749 16.87 10.36 16.94
C ASP A 749 16.76 10.16 15.41
N ILE A 750 17.05 8.96 14.91
CA ILE A 750 17.02 8.67 13.47
C ILE A 750 15.63 8.90 12.85
N TRP A 751 14.57 8.64 13.62
CA TRP A 751 13.20 8.85 13.17
C TRP A 751 12.88 10.33 12.95
N ASP A 752 13.37 11.22 13.81
CA ASP A 752 13.14 12.66 13.70
C ASP A 752 13.76 13.24 12.42
N ARG A 753 14.92 12.70 12.00
CA ARG A 753 15.55 13.06 10.72
C ARG A 753 14.73 12.60 9.51
N ILE A 754 14.02 11.48 9.63
CA ILE A 754 13.23 10.89 8.55
C ILE A 754 11.87 11.58 8.42
N ILE A 755 11.22 11.95 9.53
CA ILE A 755 9.98 12.73 9.50
C ILE A 755 10.15 14.01 8.67
N GLY A 756 11.31 14.66 8.72
CA GLY A 756 11.59 15.86 7.91
C GLY A 756 11.70 15.62 6.39
N ILE A 757 11.87 14.37 5.97
CA ILE A 757 11.98 13.95 4.56
C ILE A 757 10.61 13.56 3.99
N LEU A 758 9.76 12.94 4.82
CA LEU A 758 8.45 12.40 4.46
C LEU A 758 7.41 13.51 4.24
#